data_AF-A0AAE4EGY8-F1
#
_entry.id   AF-A0AAE4EGY8-F1
#
_cell.length_a   1.000
_cell.length_b   1.000
_cell.length_c   1.000
_cell.angle_alpha   90.00
_cell.angle_beta   90.00
_cell.angle_gamma   90.00
#
_symmetry.space_group_name_H-M   'P 1'
#
loop_
_entity.id
_entity.type
_entity.pdbx_description
1 polymer ?
#
loop_
_entity_poly.entity_id
_entity_poly.type
_entity_poly.pdbx_seq_one_letter_code
_entity_poly.pdbx_strand_id
1 'polypeptide(L)'
;MSDAEIRMNLATLVVDALELGTGKNERDVIDDLFAAFGLEFATLDKSFPRQTPRRASALRTAAAEQLAGAAPTAGALLNEVVRCGGRFVAMVDEIYRYLAAYSATTTGTSDTFHLQRGDVDEEQLVISPEFIEQVRSLEQRLTTLEIGLIDHDALQRFTVADNGAFYGSWPIRSNDGIRLLDGLLALAWIRPEIDSRATGTTVQVYVHAPVGWEVAARAAAEAAAAGERLVSTAQWLIRAYTAHIDALPMEPIELTGELFTITDHYDWLPRRVQSEVERYRSARVITTGAEPTSVSNIKRRMDLGLDHDLRPVAVEAVDSYGTAMGHLAGFVAEWRSGRWRPQSRRELERELLDDPAALTLWLNTLADASREAADWLASEVFHPTGSTDATVLLDSIEEFLNLPLWRQRELLYEVWVLCTTIDVCEQGGWVPRLVRAPGSDGVWVLSRGATEEPVCRLEHGKDRSLTLDVWHEPRCRTTDGELTPDVTVSTPPPYRRELVVIEAKDRIKMPRGRHHGDTRSSTAWGVADRYASSLRPHVTWVVNHCDYRQNSDPDAEYGGSVWAQVRLAEQFRPGNVPAAFVNTLQVATTPPGVTTQEPVNGLVLVVDRTGSMNGRLRQARKSVLLDDVFAPDYHEFRIIAYTDHNDGEPFLVRSLGPFPSLADALDAAEGLPLGGGGDFEEALEDALQRCRELVTDVGPRTILVLTDAPAHDTRSCPYRIDAQEETEALLDLGCRVLVADDWLRRPDPTWTAVAKSPGFALLPLTSIVSPTRTSPA
;
A
#
# COMPACT_ATOMS: atom_id res chain seq x y z
N MET A 1 25.19 3.86 34.57
CA MET A 1 24.01 2.99 34.67
C MET A 1 24.36 1.64 34.04
N SER A 2 23.79 0.55 34.53
CA SER A 2 23.89 -0.76 33.88
C SER A 2 23.02 -0.81 32.62
N ASP A 3 23.34 -1.68 31.65
CA ASP A 3 22.53 -1.85 30.42
C ASP A 3 21.06 -2.20 30.74
N ALA A 4 20.82 -3.03 31.76
CA ALA A 4 19.47 -3.38 32.21
C ALA A 4 18.68 -2.16 32.72
N GLU A 5 19.32 -1.25 33.47
CA GLU A 5 18.70 0.02 33.90
C GLU A 5 18.41 0.93 32.70
N ILE A 6 19.33 1.00 31.72
CA ILE A 6 19.13 1.80 30.50
C ILE A 6 17.96 1.24 29.68
N ARG A 7 17.89 -0.09 29.46
CA ARG A 7 16.77 -0.75 28.79
C ARG A 7 15.43 -0.43 29.44
N MET A 8 15.36 -0.53 30.77
CA MET A 8 14.13 -0.25 31.50
C MET A 8 13.70 1.21 31.33
N ASN A 9 14.64 2.15 31.49
CA ASN A 9 14.34 3.57 31.33
C ASN A 9 13.92 3.91 29.89
N LEU A 10 14.61 3.35 28.90
CA LEU A 10 14.28 3.50 27.49
C LEU A 10 12.88 2.94 27.16
N ALA A 11 12.59 1.71 27.59
CA ALA A 11 11.29 1.10 27.39
C ALA A 11 10.16 1.90 28.05
N THR A 12 10.42 2.47 29.22
CA THR A 12 9.49 3.38 29.91
C THR A 12 9.23 4.63 29.09
N LEU A 13 10.27 5.32 28.62
CA LEU A 13 10.15 6.51 27.76
C LEU A 13 9.31 6.24 26.51
N VAL A 14 9.60 5.14 25.81
CA VAL A 14 8.89 4.74 24.58
C VAL A 14 7.41 4.51 24.85
N VAL A 15 7.09 3.75 25.89
CA VAL A 15 5.72 3.38 26.24
C VAL A 15 4.91 4.59 26.73
N ASP A 16 5.55 5.50 27.45
CA ASP A 16 4.92 6.75 27.89
C ASP A 16 4.70 7.72 26.72
N ALA A 17 5.67 7.87 25.81
CA ALA A 17 5.56 8.71 24.61
C ALA A 17 4.45 8.24 23.65
N LEU A 18 4.25 6.92 23.54
CA LEU A 18 3.15 6.32 22.76
C LEU A 18 1.81 6.34 23.51
N GLU A 19 1.79 6.87 24.73
CA GLU A 19 0.63 7.04 25.60
C GLU A 19 -0.18 5.76 25.89
N LEU A 20 0.41 4.56 25.90
CA LEU A 20 -0.33 3.28 25.95
C LEU A 20 -1.45 3.22 27.02
N GLY A 21 -2.63 2.69 26.67
CA GLY A 21 -3.85 2.68 27.46
C GLY A 21 -4.79 3.91 27.43
N THR A 22 -4.47 5.04 26.77
CA THR A 22 -5.36 6.18 26.47
C THR A 22 -6.26 5.99 25.24
N GLY A 23 -5.92 5.05 24.35
CA GLY A 23 -6.58 4.78 23.08
C GLY A 23 -6.23 5.77 21.95
N LYS A 24 -5.29 6.70 22.16
CA LYS A 24 -5.07 7.81 21.24
C LYS A 24 -3.95 7.64 20.20
N ASN A 25 -2.91 6.82 20.41
CA ASN A 25 -1.75 6.75 19.49
C ASN A 25 -1.04 5.37 19.47
N GLU A 26 -1.72 4.33 19.91
CA GLU A 26 -0.98 3.28 20.63
C GLU A 26 -0.49 2.12 19.80
N ARG A 27 -1.35 1.58 18.94
CA ARG A 27 -1.19 0.17 18.59
C ARG A 27 -0.16 -0.04 17.50
N ASP A 28 -0.05 0.86 16.54
CA ASP A 28 0.69 0.51 15.33
C ASP A 28 2.22 0.52 15.55
N VAL A 29 2.72 1.56 16.22
CA VAL A 29 4.14 1.60 16.55
C VAL A 29 4.50 0.56 17.61
N ILE A 30 3.64 0.37 18.62
CA ILE A 30 3.95 -0.56 19.72
C ILE A 30 3.87 -2.02 19.27
N ASP A 31 2.91 -2.39 18.43
CA ASP A 31 2.79 -3.75 17.91
C ASP A 31 4.01 -4.06 17.01
N ASP A 32 4.48 -3.11 16.19
CA ASP A 32 5.71 -3.27 15.38
C ASP A 32 6.96 -3.43 16.26
N LEU A 33 7.08 -2.63 17.33
CA LEU A 33 8.18 -2.73 18.29
C LEU A 33 8.14 -4.07 19.05
N PHE A 34 6.97 -4.47 19.53
CA PHE A 34 6.78 -5.76 20.21
C PHE A 34 7.10 -6.93 19.27
N ALA A 35 6.60 -6.89 18.04
CA ALA A 35 6.83 -7.92 17.04
C ALA A 35 8.31 -8.08 16.71
N ALA A 36 9.09 -6.99 16.66
CA ALA A 36 10.53 -7.04 16.44
C ALA A 36 11.30 -7.85 17.51
N PHE A 37 10.72 -7.98 18.71
CA PHE A 37 11.25 -8.78 19.81
C PHE A 37 10.45 -10.07 20.08
N GLY A 38 9.63 -10.50 19.11
CA GLY A 38 8.84 -11.74 19.22
C GLY A 38 7.70 -11.66 20.25
N LEU A 39 7.28 -10.46 20.62
CA LEU A 39 6.18 -10.23 21.56
C LEU A 39 4.88 -9.90 20.79
N GLU A 40 3.74 -10.19 21.42
CA GLU A 40 2.43 -9.75 20.93
C GLU A 40 1.78 -8.80 21.95
N PHE A 41 1.79 -7.50 21.68
CA PHE A 41 1.19 -6.51 22.59
C PHE A 41 -0.32 -6.75 22.78
N ALA A 42 -1.03 -7.23 21.76
CA ALA A 42 -2.44 -7.61 21.89
C ALA A 42 -2.70 -8.69 22.96
N THR A 43 -1.75 -9.58 23.22
CA THR A 43 -1.83 -10.59 24.29
C THR A 43 -1.62 -9.94 25.66
N LEU A 44 -0.68 -9.00 25.75
CA LEU A 44 -0.46 -8.19 26.95
C LEU A 44 -1.70 -7.33 27.28
N ASP A 45 -2.21 -6.57 26.32
CA ASP A 45 -3.37 -5.67 26.46
C ASP A 45 -4.64 -6.40 26.97
N LYS A 46 -4.84 -7.65 26.51
CA LYS A 46 -5.94 -8.52 26.98
C LYS A 46 -5.79 -8.96 28.43
N SER A 47 -4.58 -9.02 28.96
CA SER A 47 -4.33 -9.40 30.37
C SER A 47 -4.72 -8.28 31.35
N PHE A 48 -5.02 -7.07 30.85
CA PHE A 48 -5.51 -5.92 31.62
C PHE A 48 -6.97 -5.58 31.23
N PRO A 49 -7.99 -6.15 31.92
CA PRO A 49 -9.39 -5.83 31.68
C PRO A 49 -9.68 -4.32 31.71
N ARG A 50 -10.71 -3.86 30.98
CA ARG A 50 -11.12 -2.44 30.97
C ARG A 50 -11.45 -1.88 32.37
N GLN A 51 -11.80 -2.75 33.31
CA GLN A 51 -12.16 -2.39 34.68
C GLN A 51 -10.94 -2.27 35.62
N THR A 52 -9.72 -2.58 35.15
CA THR A 52 -8.50 -2.49 35.97
C THR A 52 -8.29 -1.03 36.45
N PRO A 53 -8.21 -0.78 37.76
CA PRO A 53 -7.90 0.56 38.28
C PRO A 53 -6.56 1.04 37.74
N ARG A 54 -6.50 2.28 37.25
CA ARG A 54 -5.29 2.85 36.61
C ARG A 54 -4.74 1.95 35.48
N ARG A 55 -5.64 1.33 34.71
CA ARG A 55 -5.32 0.41 33.61
C ARG A 55 -4.16 0.90 32.74
N ALA A 56 -4.20 2.16 32.28
CA ALA A 56 -3.16 2.72 31.42
C ALA A 56 -1.77 2.65 32.09
N SER A 57 -1.64 3.13 33.32
CA SER A 57 -0.39 3.05 34.08
C SER A 57 0.07 1.61 34.29
N ALA A 58 -0.83 0.69 34.65
CA ALA A 58 -0.47 -0.72 34.84
C ALA A 58 -0.04 -1.41 33.54
N LEU A 59 -0.73 -1.12 32.43
CA LEU A 59 -0.39 -1.63 31.11
C LEU A 59 0.96 -1.09 30.64
N ARG A 60 1.23 0.21 30.87
CA ARG A 60 2.50 0.84 30.53
C ARG A 60 3.68 0.22 31.27
N THR A 61 3.57 0.05 32.58
CA THR A 61 4.62 -0.61 33.38
C THR A 61 4.89 -2.02 32.86
N ALA A 62 3.85 -2.83 32.64
CA ALA A 62 4.03 -4.19 32.14
C ALA A 62 4.59 -4.23 30.71
N ALA A 63 4.21 -3.27 29.86
CA ALA A 63 4.74 -3.16 28.50
C ALA A 63 6.23 -2.78 28.51
N ALA A 64 6.63 -1.83 29.36
CA ALA A 64 8.02 -1.43 29.53
C ALA A 64 8.86 -2.59 30.06
N GLU A 65 8.36 -3.34 31.06
CA GLU A 65 9.03 -4.53 31.59
C GLU A 65 9.22 -5.62 30.52
N GLN A 66 8.19 -5.90 29.70
CA GLN A 66 8.30 -6.90 28.63
C GLN A 66 9.26 -6.46 27.53
N LEU A 67 9.18 -5.21 27.08
CA LEU A 67 10.10 -4.68 26.07
C LEU A 67 11.55 -4.71 26.57
N ALA A 68 11.81 -4.19 27.77
CA ALA A 68 13.14 -4.18 28.36
C ALA A 68 13.70 -5.59 28.59
N GLY A 69 12.84 -6.55 28.98
CA GLY A 69 13.22 -7.94 29.18
C GLY A 69 13.47 -8.72 27.89
N ALA A 70 12.74 -8.39 26.81
CA ALA A 70 12.89 -9.06 25.52
C ALA A 70 14.05 -8.50 24.68
N ALA A 71 14.31 -7.18 24.78
CA ALA A 71 15.43 -6.55 24.08
C ALA A 71 16.78 -7.05 24.62
N PRO A 72 17.71 -7.54 23.76
CA PRO A 72 18.97 -8.11 24.22
C PRO A 72 19.93 -7.06 24.84
N THR A 73 19.89 -5.83 24.36
CA THR A 73 20.66 -4.67 24.87
C THR A 73 19.81 -3.40 24.79
N ALA A 74 20.23 -2.34 25.48
CA ALA A 74 19.64 -1.01 25.30
C ALA A 74 19.72 -0.55 23.84
N GLY A 75 20.81 -0.91 23.16
CA GLY A 75 21.01 -0.50 21.79
C GLY A 75 20.10 -1.19 20.77
N ALA A 76 19.80 -2.47 20.99
CA ALA A 76 18.81 -3.17 20.19
C ALA A 76 17.42 -2.53 20.31
N LEU A 77 17.02 -2.12 21.52
CA LEU A 77 15.76 -1.41 21.75
C LEU A 77 15.76 -0.05 21.05
N LEU A 78 16.83 0.74 21.20
CA LEU A 78 16.96 2.03 20.54
C LEU A 78 16.88 1.91 19.03
N ASN A 79 17.59 0.96 18.42
CA ASN A 79 17.56 0.78 16.97
C ASN A 79 16.18 0.46 16.42
N GLU A 80 15.37 -0.31 17.15
CA GLU A 80 13.99 -0.57 16.73
C GLU A 80 13.10 0.66 16.90
N VAL A 81 13.32 1.48 17.94
CA VAL A 81 12.66 2.77 18.11
C VAL A 81 13.02 3.72 16.96
N VAL A 82 14.31 3.85 16.64
CA VAL A 82 14.81 4.68 15.53
C VAL A 82 14.30 4.15 14.20
N ARG A 83 14.25 2.83 13.97
CA ARG A 83 13.67 2.26 12.73
C ARG A 83 12.19 2.59 12.59
N CYS A 84 11.41 2.41 13.65
CA CYS A 84 9.99 2.75 13.63
C CYS A 84 9.78 4.26 13.41
N GLY A 85 10.62 5.09 14.05
CA GLY A 85 10.59 6.55 13.91
C GLY A 85 11.07 7.04 12.54
N GLY A 86 12.09 6.40 11.98
CA GLY A 86 12.71 6.74 10.71
C GLY A 86 11.74 6.72 9.54
N ARG A 87 10.68 5.90 9.61
CA ARG A 87 9.58 5.92 8.62
C ARG A 87 8.82 7.25 8.63
N PHE A 88 8.58 7.82 9.81
CA PHE A 88 7.94 9.12 9.96
C PHE A 88 8.90 10.26 9.62
N VAL A 89 10.18 10.12 9.97
CA VAL A 89 11.24 11.05 9.51
C VAL A 89 11.28 11.11 7.99
N ALA A 90 11.28 9.96 7.31
CA ALA A 90 11.24 9.91 5.85
C ALA A 90 9.99 10.58 5.26
N MET A 91 8.80 10.37 5.86
CA MET A 91 7.58 11.05 5.44
C MET A 91 7.73 12.57 5.56
N VAL A 92 8.30 13.07 6.65
CA VAL A 92 8.51 14.50 6.90
C VAL A 92 9.49 15.10 5.90
N ASP A 93 10.61 14.42 5.65
CA ASP A 93 11.59 14.81 4.62
C ASP A 93 10.95 14.87 3.23
N GLU A 94 10.13 13.88 2.87
CA GLU A 94 9.43 13.88 1.58
C GLU A 94 8.37 14.98 1.48
N ILE A 95 7.53 15.17 2.52
CA ILE A 95 6.56 16.28 2.57
C ILE A 95 7.28 17.61 2.40
N TYR A 96 8.35 17.84 3.18
CA TYR A 96 9.13 19.07 3.09
C TYR A 96 9.67 19.29 1.67
N ARG A 97 10.27 18.26 1.07
CA ARG A 97 10.79 18.30 -0.31
C ARG A 97 9.70 18.64 -1.33
N TYR A 98 8.52 18.01 -1.25
CA TYR A 98 7.40 18.30 -2.14
C TYR A 98 6.92 19.75 -1.98
N LEU A 99 6.68 20.18 -0.74
CA LEU A 99 6.17 21.52 -0.47
C LEU A 99 7.18 22.62 -0.85
N ALA A 100 8.47 22.40 -0.59
CA ALA A 100 9.52 23.32 -1.01
C ALA A 100 9.57 23.45 -2.54
N ALA A 101 9.45 22.34 -3.27
CA ALA A 101 9.39 22.35 -4.74
C ALA A 101 8.19 23.15 -5.26
N TYR A 102 7.00 22.95 -4.68
CA TYR A 102 5.79 23.63 -5.13
C TYR A 102 5.71 25.11 -4.70
N SER A 103 6.13 25.44 -3.48
CA SER A 103 6.21 26.82 -2.93
C SER A 103 7.10 27.74 -3.77
N ALA A 104 8.22 27.20 -4.28
CA ALA A 104 9.11 27.92 -5.19
C ALA A 104 8.41 28.36 -6.49
N THR A 105 7.34 27.68 -6.90
CA THR A 105 6.60 27.98 -8.14
C THR A 105 5.38 28.88 -7.97
N THR A 106 4.84 29.01 -6.75
CA THR A 106 3.56 29.72 -6.49
C THR A 106 3.70 31.08 -5.83
N THR A 107 4.52 31.24 -4.79
CA THR A 107 4.49 32.45 -3.92
C THR A 107 5.86 33.03 -3.59
N GLY A 108 6.94 32.27 -3.76
CA GLY A 108 8.30 32.70 -3.46
C GLY A 108 8.65 32.61 -1.97
N THR A 109 9.58 31.69 -1.66
CA THR A 109 10.43 31.65 -0.46
C THR A 109 9.76 31.47 0.91
N SER A 110 8.70 30.68 1.04
CA SER A 110 8.38 30.12 2.35
C SER A 110 9.03 28.76 2.50
N ASP A 111 10.09 28.70 3.31
CA ASP A 111 10.79 27.48 3.68
C ASP A 111 10.14 26.79 4.90
N THR A 112 9.13 27.41 5.53
CA THR A 112 8.46 26.89 6.72
C THR A 112 7.00 26.60 6.43
N PHE A 113 6.56 25.38 6.70
CA PHE A 113 5.19 24.92 6.52
C PHE A 113 4.54 24.64 7.87
N HIS A 114 3.45 25.34 8.16
CA HIS A 114 2.64 25.09 9.34
C HIS A 114 1.43 24.23 8.94
N LEU A 115 1.40 22.99 9.44
CA LEU A 115 0.31 22.03 9.25
C LEU A 115 -0.55 22.00 10.51
N GLN A 116 -1.86 22.21 10.34
CA GLN A 116 -2.82 22.15 11.43
C GLN A 116 -4.13 21.54 10.92
N ARG A 117 -4.71 20.59 11.66
CA ARG A 117 -6.12 20.20 11.53
C ARG A 117 -6.96 21.23 12.29
N GLY A 118 -7.87 21.94 11.62
CA GLY A 118 -8.58 23.06 12.27
C GLY A 118 -9.39 22.64 13.52
N ASP A 119 -9.54 23.58 14.48
CA ASP A 119 -10.33 23.50 15.72
C ASP A 119 -10.18 22.20 16.58
N VAL A 120 -9.08 21.48 16.44
CA VAL A 120 -8.58 20.56 17.47
C VAL A 120 -7.50 21.32 18.24
N ASP A 121 -7.55 21.28 19.56
CA ASP A 121 -6.52 21.86 20.44
C ASP A 121 -5.29 20.94 20.44
N GLU A 122 -4.71 20.76 19.25
CA GLU A 122 -3.50 20.00 18.99
C GLU A 122 -2.37 20.97 18.65
N GLU A 123 -1.16 20.65 19.12
CA GLU A 123 0.04 21.43 18.79
C GLU A 123 0.22 21.49 17.27
N GLN A 124 0.38 22.70 16.73
CA GLN A 124 0.65 22.92 15.30
C GLN A 124 1.92 22.17 14.91
N LEU A 125 1.88 21.37 13.84
CA LEU A 125 3.07 20.74 13.29
C LEU A 125 3.77 21.74 12.37
N VAL A 126 4.95 22.18 12.76
CA VAL A 126 5.78 23.08 11.95
C VAL A 126 6.89 22.28 11.30
N ILE A 127 6.89 22.24 9.97
CA ILE A 127 7.95 21.63 9.17
C ILE A 127 8.78 22.76 8.54
N SER A 128 9.96 23.01 9.09
CA SER A 128 10.92 24.02 8.62
C SER A 128 12.30 23.40 8.37
N PRO A 129 13.25 24.10 7.71
CA PRO A 129 14.61 23.59 7.55
C PRO A 129 15.26 23.30 8.91
N GLU A 130 15.00 24.16 9.91
CA GLU A 130 15.53 23.96 11.27
C GLU A 130 14.94 22.72 11.93
N PHE A 131 13.65 22.45 11.73
CA PHE A 131 13.02 21.23 12.23
C PHE A 131 13.58 19.98 11.54
N ILE A 132 13.74 20.01 10.21
CA ILE A 132 14.37 18.93 9.45
C ILE A 132 15.80 18.66 9.93
N GLU A 133 16.61 19.71 10.09
CA GLU A 133 17.97 19.58 10.59
C GLU A 133 18.01 19.13 12.07
N GLN A 134 17.04 19.52 12.90
CA GLN A 134 16.90 18.97 14.25
C GLN A 134 16.63 17.46 14.20
N VAL A 135 15.69 17.02 13.37
CA VAL A 135 15.35 15.60 13.19
C VAL A 135 16.57 14.81 12.70
N ARG A 136 17.27 15.31 11.66
CA ARG A 136 18.49 14.69 11.12
C ARG A 136 19.62 14.67 12.14
N SER A 137 19.82 15.75 12.89
CA SER A 137 20.83 15.83 13.95
C SER A 137 20.52 14.83 15.06
N LEU A 138 19.26 14.66 15.44
CA LEU A 138 18.83 13.68 16.43
C LEU A 138 19.00 12.25 15.93
N GLU A 139 18.55 11.95 14.70
CA GLU A 139 18.73 10.63 14.10
C GLU A 139 20.21 10.28 13.97
N GLN A 140 21.03 11.22 13.47
CA GLN A 140 22.48 11.06 13.40
C GLN A 140 23.09 10.87 14.78
N ARG A 141 22.68 11.65 15.79
CA ARG A 141 23.17 11.48 17.16
C ARG A 141 22.79 10.10 17.71
N LEU A 142 21.53 9.71 17.63
CA LEU A 142 21.06 8.42 18.15
C LEU A 142 21.72 7.23 17.45
N THR A 143 21.90 7.31 16.14
CA THR A 143 22.63 6.28 15.39
C THR A 143 24.11 6.28 15.77
N THR A 144 24.80 7.42 15.75
CA THR A 144 26.23 7.55 16.08
C THR A 144 26.59 7.21 17.53
N LEU A 145 25.72 7.54 18.49
CA LEU A 145 25.90 7.22 19.91
C LEU A 145 26.03 5.71 20.14
N GLU A 146 25.53 4.91 19.20
CA GLU A 146 25.63 3.48 19.23
C GLU A 146 26.70 2.89 18.34
N ILE A 147 27.31 3.60 17.39
CA ILE A 147 28.25 2.98 16.43
C ILE A 147 29.56 2.58 17.13
N GLY A 148 29.54 1.41 17.77
CA GLY A 148 30.71 0.68 18.21
C GLY A 148 31.52 0.15 17.02
N LEU A 149 32.77 -0.19 17.28
CA LEU A 149 33.58 -0.95 16.35
C LEU A 149 33.15 -2.41 16.40
N ILE A 150 33.13 -3.05 15.24
CA ILE A 150 32.80 -4.46 15.11
C ILE A 150 34.10 -5.26 15.20
N ASP A 151 34.21 -6.18 16.15
CA ASP A 151 35.29 -7.15 16.18
C ASP A 151 35.10 -8.13 15.02
N HIS A 152 35.85 -7.89 13.95
CA HIS A 152 35.80 -8.72 12.75
C HIS A 152 36.21 -10.16 13.05
N ASP A 153 37.19 -10.38 13.92
CA ASP A 153 37.71 -11.73 14.21
C ASP A 153 36.71 -12.52 15.06
N ALA A 154 36.05 -11.87 16.02
CA ALA A 154 34.93 -12.45 16.74
C ALA A 154 33.77 -12.80 15.79
N LEU A 155 33.39 -11.88 14.90
CA LEU A 155 32.31 -12.12 13.93
C LEU A 155 32.68 -13.19 12.89
N GLN A 156 33.93 -13.22 12.44
CA GLN A 156 34.42 -14.23 11.50
C GLN A 156 34.40 -15.63 12.14
N ARG A 157 34.80 -15.73 13.41
CA ARG A 157 34.70 -16.97 14.19
C ARG A 157 33.25 -17.45 14.32
N PHE A 158 32.30 -16.52 14.46
CA PHE A 158 30.87 -16.82 14.50
C PHE A 158 30.32 -17.32 13.15
N THR A 159 30.78 -16.76 12.02
CA THR A 159 30.16 -16.97 10.70
C THR A 159 30.84 -18.01 9.79
N VAL A 160 32.16 -18.22 9.87
CA VAL A 160 32.93 -19.03 8.88
C VAL A 160 33.17 -20.49 9.34
N ALA A 161 32.92 -20.83 10.60
CA ALA A 161 33.42 -22.06 11.22
C ALA A 161 32.51 -23.32 11.16
N ASP A 162 31.59 -23.44 10.19
CA ASP A 162 30.72 -24.63 10.05
C ASP A 162 31.43 -25.92 9.53
N ASN A 163 32.76 -25.92 9.39
CA ASN A 163 33.55 -27.09 8.97
C ASN A 163 34.68 -27.51 9.95
N GLY A 164 34.86 -26.90 11.13
CA GLY A 164 35.98 -27.22 12.02
C GLY A 164 35.83 -26.77 13.48
N ALA A 165 36.39 -27.57 14.39
CA ALA A 165 36.12 -27.64 15.84
C ALA A 165 36.60 -26.46 16.73
N PHE A 166 36.48 -25.21 16.30
CA PHE A 166 36.65 -24.08 17.21
C PHE A 166 35.56 -23.03 16.96
N TYR A 167 34.66 -22.88 17.95
CA TYR A 167 33.59 -21.86 18.08
C TYR A 167 32.35 -21.98 17.16
N GLY A 168 32.23 -23.03 16.33
CA GLY A 168 30.98 -23.36 15.59
C GLY A 168 29.98 -24.26 16.36
N SER A 169 30.38 -24.79 17.52
CA SER A 169 29.55 -25.61 18.41
C SER A 169 29.16 -24.82 19.66
N TRP A 170 27.87 -24.80 19.99
CA TRP A 170 27.33 -24.06 21.13
C TRP A 170 26.77 -25.00 22.22
N PRO A 171 26.94 -24.72 23.53
CA PRO A 171 27.63 -23.58 24.18
C PRO A 171 29.10 -23.43 23.79
N ILE A 172 29.65 -22.23 23.94
CA ILE A 172 31.03 -21.90 23.56
C ILE A 172 32.01 -22.89 24.22
N ARG A 173 32.88 -23.52 23.40
CA ARG A 173 33.90 -24.52 23.81
C ARG A 173 33.34 -25.89 24.22
N SER A 174 32.10 -26.22 23.88
CA SER A 174 31.59 -27.59 24.03
C SER A 174 32.06 -28.48 22.87
N ASN A 175 32.70 -29.62 23.20
CA ASN A 175 33.02 -30.67 22.23
C ASN A 175 31.76 -31.38 21.70
N ASP A 176 30.64 -31.30 22.44
CA ASP A 176 29.33 -31.87 22.11
C ASP A 176 28.32 -30.79 21.72
N GLY A 177 28.78 -29.57 21.41
CA GLY A 177 27.90 -28.44 21.12
C GLY A 177 27.21 -28.54 19.75
N ILE A 178 26.07 -27.87 19.62
CA ILE A 178 25.26 -27.87 18.40
C ILE A 178 25.87 -26.95 17.33
N ARG A 179 25.83 -27.38 16.05
CA ARG A 179 26.07 -26.49 14.90
C ARG A 179 24.90 -25.52 14.79
N LEU A 180 25.05 -24.34 15.40
CA LEU A 180 23.94 -23.45 15.70
C LEU A 180 23.21 -22.95 14.43
N LEU A 181 23.95 -22.43 13.44
CA LEU A 181 23.33 -21.88 12.23
C LEU A 181 22.64 -22.98 11.42
N ASP A 182 23.29 -24.14 11.27
CA ASP A 182 22.69 -25.33 10.63
C ASP A 182 21.42 -25.81 11.35
N GLY A 183 21.46 -25.86 12.69
CA GLY A 183 20.33 -26.27 13.52
C GLY A 183 19.15 -25.31 13.43
N LEU A 184 19.41 -24.00 13.45
CA LEU A 184 18.39 -22.98 13.26
C LEU A 184 17.75 -23.08 11.88
N LEU A 185 18.56 -23.14 10.81
CA LEU A 185 18.02 -23.28 9.46
C LEU A 185 17.27 -24.61 9.26
N ALA A 186 17.60 -25.66 10.02
CA ALA A 186 16.85 -26.91 10.00
C ALA A 186 15.41 -26.76 10.54
N LEU A 187 15.13 -25.77 11.41
CA LEU A 187 13.77 -25.51 11.90
C LEU A 187 12.77 -25.24 10.76
N ALA A 188 13.24 -24.69 9.63
CA ALA A 188 12.39 -24.42 8.46
C ALA A 188 11.70 -25.67 7.90
N TRP A 189 12.35 -26.83 7.97
CA TRP A 189 11.75 -28.11 7.52
C TRP A 189 11.30 -28.99 8.70
N ILE A 190 11.91 -28.87 9.88
CA ILE A 190 11.53 -29.65 11.07
C ILE A 190 10.16 -29.22 11.62
N ARG A 191 9.86 -27.92 11.69
CA ARG A 191 8.60 -27.42 12.29
C ARG A 191 7.35 -27.95 11.59
N PRO A 192 7.22 -27.87 10.25
CA PRO A 192 6.06 -28.45 9.55
C PRO A 192 5.87 -29.95 9.80
N GLU A 193 6.97 -30.71 9.95
CA GLU A 193 6.93 -32.14 10.26
C GLU A 193 6.43 -32.41 11.69
N ILE A 194 6.92 -31.64 12.68
CA ILE A 194 6.42 -31.71 14.06
C ILE A 194 4.93 -31.37 14.10
N ASP A 195 4.50 -30.30 13.43
CA ASP A 195 3.11 -29.86 13.42
C ASP A 195 2.20 -30.92 12.76
N SER A 196 2.64 -31.52 11.64
CA SER A 196 1.92 -32.61 10.96
C SER A 196 1.70 -33.83 11.87
N ARG A 197 2.75 -34.21 12.61
CA ARG A 197 2.71 -35.35 13.54
C ARG A 197 1.93 -35.05 14.82
N ALA A 198 2.04 -33.84 15.36
CA ALA A 198 1.29 -33.40 16.54
C ALA A 198 -0.22 -33.31 16.27
N THR A 199 -0.60 -32.91 15.05
CA THR A 199 -2.02 -32.82 14.64
C THR A 199 -2.60 -34.15 14.13
N GLY A 200 -1.76 -35.17 13.91
CA GLY A 200 -2.18 -36.46 13.36
C GLY A 200 -2.64 -36.40 11.90
N THR A 201 -2.24 -35.36 11.17
CA THR A 201 -2.70 -35.09 9.79
C THR A 201 -2.00 -35.99 8.76
N THR A 202 -0.93 -36.69 9.15
CA THR A 202 -0.23 -37.64 8.27
C THR A 202 -1.10 -38.88 8.03
N VAL A 203 -1.70 -38.92 6.84
CA VAL A 203 -2.58 -39.98 6.34
C VAL A 203 -1.77 -41.27 6.17
N GLN A 204 -1.64 -42.08 7.22
CA GLN A 204 -1.49 -43.54 7.11
C GLN A 204 -1.79 -44.24 8.45
N VAL A 205 -3.01 -44.77 8.52
CA VAL A 205 -3.42 -46.02 9.21
C VAL A 205 -3.04 -46.14 10.71
N TYR A 206 -4.00 -45.76 11.56
CA TYR A 206 -4.26 -46.27 12.92
C TYR A 206 -3.08 -46.41 13.90
N VAL A 207 -2.70 -45.35 14.62
CA VAL A 207 -2.34 -45.39 16.05
C VAL A 207 -2.58 -43.98 16.62
N HIS A 208 -3.01 -43.86 17.89
CA HIS A 208 -3.06 -42.62 18.67
C HIS A 208 -1.89 -41.67 18.37
N ALA A 209 -2.15 -40.35 18.34
CA ALA A 209 -1.09 -39.33 18.29
C ALA A 209 0.03 -39.75 19.26
N PRO A 210 1.27 -40.01 18.79
CA PRO A 210 2.28 -40.60 19.65
C PRO A 210 2.56 -39.65 20.81
N VAL A 211 2.54 -40.19 22.03
CA VAL A 211 2.84 -39.44 23.26
C VAL A 211 4.20 -38.75 23.10
N GLY A 212 4.23 -37.41 23.17
CA GLY A 212 5.48 -36.63 23.15
C GLY A 212 5.58 -35.55 22.07
N TRP A 213 4.86 -35.66 20.94
CA TRP A 213 4.97 -34.67 19.86
C TRP A 213 4.43 -33.27 20.23
N GLU A 214 3.47 -33.17 21.14
CA GLU A 214 3.02 -31.88 21.70
C GLU A 214 4.13 -31.16 22.49
N VAL A 215 4.98 -31.93 23.17
CA VAL A 215 6.12 -31.38 23.91
C VAL A 215 7.18 -30.89 22.92
N ALA A 216 7.48 -31.68 21.89
CA ALA A 216 8.38 -31.28 20.80
C ALA A 216 7.88 -30.02 20.07
N ALA A 217 6.57 -29.89 19.85
CA ALA A 217 5.97 -28.70 19.23
C ALA A 217 6.20 -27.43 20.07
N ARG A 218 6.04 -27.52 21.39
CA ARG A 218 6.35 -26.40 22.30
C ARG A 218 7.85 -26.07 22.30
N ALA A 219 8.71 -27.08 22.40
CA ALA A 219 10.16 -26.89 22.33
C ALA A 219 10.60 -26.27 20.98
N ALA A 220 9.94 -26.63 19.88
CA ALA A 220 10.20 -26.04 18.57
C ALA A 220 9.78 -24.58 18.49
N ALA A 221 8.67 -24.21 19.12
CA ALA A 221 8.25 -22.82 19.25
C ALA A 221 9.23 -22.01 20.10
N GLU A 222 9.72 -22.56 21.22
CA GLU A 222 10.75 -21.94 22.06
C GLU A 222 12.08 -21.77 21.33
N ALA A 223 12.53 -22.79 20.60
CA ALA A 223 13.74 -22.72 19.76
C ALA A 223 13.60 -21.69 18.64
N ALA A 224 12.42 -21.61 18.00
CA ALA A 224 12.16 -20.61 16.98
C ALA A 224 12.19 -19.18 17.54
N ALA A 225 11.60 -18.95 18.73
CA ALA A 225 11.65 -17.65 19.40
C ALA A 225 13.09 -17.27 19.81
N ALA A 226 13.87 -18.22 20.29
CA ALA A 226 15.29 -18.00 20.59
C ALA A 226 16.13 -17.72 19.33
N GLY A 227 15.86 -18.44 18.23
CA GLY A 227 16.47 -18.18 16.93
C GLY A 227 16.13 -16.80 16.38
N GLU A 228 14.87 -16.37 16.54
CA GLU A 228 14.43 -15.03 16.18
C GLU A 228 15.18 -13.94 16.96
N ARG A 229 15.42 -14.15 18.27
CA ARG A 229 16.26 -13.25 19.08
C ARG A 229 17.68 -13.12 18.53
N LEU A 230 18.30 -14.24 18.12
CA LEU A 230 19.62 -14.23 17.50
C LEU A 230 19.62 -13.48 16.16
N VAL A 231 18.61 -13.73 15.32
CA VAL A 231 18.46 -13.07 14.02
C VAL A 231 18.23 -11.57 14.17
N SER A 232 17.41 -11.13 15.14
CA SER A 232 17.24 -9.71 15.45
C SER A 232 18.55 -9.07 15.93
N THR A 233 19.35 -9.78 16.72
CA THR A 233 20.69 -9.31 17.14
C THR A 233 21.65 -9.19 15.95
N ALA A 234 21.62 -10.16 15.05
CA ALA A 234 22.41 -10.11 13.81
C ALA A 234 21.98 -8.94 12.90
N GLN A 235 20.68 -8.73 12.74
CA GLN A 235 20.12 -7.59 11.99
C GLN A 235 20.52 -6.24 12.59
N TRP A 236 20.56 -6.14 13.92
CA TRP A 236 21.07 -4.96 14.62
C TRP A 236 22.53 -4.67 14.27
N LEU A 237 23.42 -5.67 14.33
CA LEU A 237 24.82 -5.51 13.93
C LEU A 237 24.98 -5.07 12.47
N ILE A 238 24.20 -5.68 11.57
CA ILE A 238 24.23 -5.33 10.14
C ILE A 238 23.76 -3.89 9.94
N ARG A 239 22.71 -3.46 10.64
CA ARG A 239 22.20 -2.08 10.58
C ARG A 239 23.25 -1.08 11.05
N ALA A 240 23.88 -1.35 12.19
CA ALA A 240 24.95 -0.52 12.73
C ALA A 240 26.11 -0.40 11.74
N TYR A 241 26.50 -1.51 11.11
CA TYR A 241 27.52 -1.52 10.07
C TYR A 241 27.13 -0.72 8.82
N THR A 242 25.92 -0.90 8.29
CA THR A 242 25.44 -0.14 7.12
C THR A 242 25.33 1.35 7.41
N ALA A 243 24.88 1.72 8.60
CA ALA A 243 24.80 3.12 9.04
C ALA A 243 26.20 3.74 9.15
N HIS A 244 27.18 2.98 9.66
CA HIS A 244 28.58 3.43 9.67
C HIS A 244 29.09 3.67 8.23
N ILE A 245 28.82 2.75 7.30
CA ILE A 245 29.21 2.94 5.88
C ILE A 245 28.59 4.20 5.29
N ASP A 246 27.32 4.48 5.60
CA ASP A 246 26.60 5.67 5.12
C ASP A 246 27.18 6.97 5.69
N ALA A 247 27.73 6.94 6.92
CA ALA A 247 28.40 8.07 7.54
C ALA A 247 29.84 8.30 7.03
N LEU A 248 30.48 7.28 6.45
CA LEU A 248 31.85 7.40 5.96
C LEU A 248 31.92 8.30 4.72
N PRO A 249 32.93 9.20 4.62
CA PRO A 249 33.10 10.03 3.43
C PRO A 249 33.41 9.18 2.19
N MET A 250 33.15 9.76 1.02
CA MET A 250 33.31 9.08 -0.27
C MET A 250 34.78 8.87 -0.69
N GLU A 251 35.72 9.60 -0.08
CA GLU A 251 37.16 9.51 -0.38
C GLU A 251 37.82 8.28 0.30
N PRO A 252 38.92 7.74 -0.27
CA PRO A 252 39.56 6.53 0.26
C PRO A 252 40.24 6.81 1.61
N ILE A 253 39.53 6.48 2.69
CA ILE A 253 40.06 6.31 4.04
C ILE A 253 40.50 4.84 4.20
N GLU A 254 41.33 4.55 5.21
CA GLU A 254 41.60 3.18 5.67
C GLU A 254 40.31 2.54 6.25
N LEU A 255 39.37 2.18 5.37
CA LEU A 255 38.00 1.73 5.71
C LEU A 255 37.98 0.59 6.73
N THR A 256 38.98 -0.28 6.68
CA THR A 256 39.07 -1.45 7.54
C THR A 256 39.23 -1.07 9.02
N GLY A 257 40.07 -0.08 9.34
CA GLY A 257 40.28 0.37 10.71
C GLY A 257 39.13 1.24 11.25
N GLU A 258 38.38 1.88 10.37
CA GLU A 258 37.18 2.65 10.72
C GLU A 258 35.99 1.72 11.05
N LEU A 259 35.86 0.62 10.31
CA LEU A 259 34.71 -0.29 10.45
C LEU A 259 34.93 -1.43 11.45
N PHE A 260 36.18 -1.89 11.61
CA PHE A 260 36.47 -3.09 12.38
C PHE A 260 37.62 -2.91 13.36
N THR A 261 37.49 -3.53 14.54
CA THR A 261 38.66 -3.93 15.33
C THR A 261 39.15 -5.28 14.84
N ILE A 262 40.46 -5.37 14.58
CA ILE A 262 41.10 -6.59 14.06
C ILE A 262 42.31 -6.90 14.93
N THR A 263 42.35 -8.12 15.45
CA THR A 263 43.48 -8.69 16.18
C THR A 263 44.40 -9.50 15.25
N ASP A 264 43.84 -10.20 14.27
CA ASP A 264 44.57 -11.01 13.29
C ASP A 264 44.69 -10.29 11.95
N HIS A 265 45.92 -9.94 11.54
CA HIS A 265 46.13 -9.25 10.27
C HIS A 265 46.01 -10.20 9.07
N TYR A 266 44.91 -10.06 8.33
CA TYR A 266 44.67 -10.76 7.07
C TYR A 266 44.92 -9.85 5.85
N ASP A 267 45.90 -10.20 5.01
CA ASP A 267 46.22 -9.43 3.78
C ASP A 267 45.05 -9.29 2.79
N TRP A 268 44.06 -10.19 2.87
CA TRP A 268 42.89 -10.19 1.98
C TRP A 268 41.74 -9.32 2.49
N LEU A 269 41.69 -9.01 3.80
CA LEU A 269 40.53 -8.37 4.42
C LEU A 269 40.28 -6.94 3.91
N PRO A 270 41.30 -6.06 3.79
CA PRO A 270 41.06 -4.71 3.29
C PRO A 270 40.40 -4.65 1.92
N ARG A 271 40.81 -5.55 1.01
CA ARG A 271 40.21 -5.64 -0.33
C ARG A 271 38.73 -6.06 -0.28
N ARG A 272 38.37 -7.00 0.60
CA ARG A 272 36.98 -7.43 0.75
C ARG A 272 36.10 -6.37 1.37
N VAL A 273 36.59 -5.69 2.42
CA VAL A 273 35.88 -4.56 3.03
C VAL A 273 35.64 -3.47 2.00
N GLN A 274 36.67 -3.10 1.23
CA GLN A 274 36.52 -2.12 0.16
C GLN A 274 35.48 -2.55 -0.88
N SER A 275 35.54 -3.78 -1.39
CA SER A 275 34.55 -4.28 -2.36
C SER A 275 33.13 -4.32 -1.79
N GLU A 276 32.95 -4.66 -0.51
CA GLU A 276 31.65 -4.67 0.14
C GLU A 276 31.10 -3.25 0.32
N VAL A 277 31.93 -2.29 0.74
CA VAL A 277 31.54 -0.87 0.87
C VAL A 277 31.15 -0.29 -0.50
N GLU A 278 31.95 -0.53 -1.54
CA GLU A 278 31.65 -0.08 -2.91
C GLU A 278 30.34 -0.70 -3.42
N ARG A 279 30.12 -1.98 -3.14
CA ARG A 279 28.88 -2.68 -3.49
C ARG A 279 27.68 -2.13 -2.73
N TYR A 280 27.80 -1.89 -1.43
CA TYR A 280 26.71 -1.32 -0.63
C TYR A 280 26.38 0.10 -1.10
N ARG A 281 27.38 0.95 -1.38
CA ARG A 281 27.15 2.31 -1.89
C ARG A 281 26.46 2.32 -3.27
N SER A 282 26.77 1.37 -4.13
CA SER A 282 26.21 1.31 -5.50
C SER A 282 24.87 0.57 -5.59
N ALA A 283 24.71 -0.53 -4.87
CA ALA A 283 23.57 -1.43 -4.99
C ALA A 283 22.71 -1.51 -3.72
N ARG A 284 23.09 -0.83 -2.63
CA ARG A 284 22.38 -0.83 -1.33
C ARG A 284 22.16 -2.23 -0.77
N VAL A 285 23.13 -3.13 -0.94
CA VAL A 285 23.07 -4.53 -0.47
C VAL A 285 24.36 -4.97 0.21
N ILE A 286 24.23 -5.81 1.24
CA ILE A 286 25.31 -6.58 1.87
C ILE A 286 25.00 -8.05 1.66
N THR A 287 25.91 -8.79 1.03
CA THR A 287 25.64 -10.16 0.58
C THR A 287 26.86 -11.07 0.69
N THR A 288 26.62 -12.37 0.67
CA THR A 288 27.63 -13.41 0.55
C THR A 288 27.22 -14.43 -0.50
N GLY A 289 28.21 -15.10 -1.09
CA GLY A 289 27.97 -16.13 -2.10
C GLY A 289 27.33 -17.38 -1.50
N ALA A 290 26.27 -17.86 -2.16
CA ALA A 290 25.58 -19.10 -1.85
C ALA A 290 25.62 -20.06 -3.05
N GLU A 291 26.02 -21.30 -2.78
CA GLU A 291 26.09 -22.37 -3.77
C GLU A 291 24.82 -23.24 -3.76
N PRO A 292 24.40 -23.81 -4.92
CA PRO A 292 23.24 -24.69 -5.01
C PRO A 292 23.25 -25.90 -4.06
N THR A 293 24.45 -26.36 -3.69
CA THR A 293 24.62 -27.49 -2.76
C THR A 293 24.43 -27.10 -1.30
N SER A 294 24.58 -25.81 -0.99
CA SER A 294 24.65 -25.31 0.39
C SER A 294 23.30 -24.80 0.90
N VAL A 295 22.42 -24.34 0.00
CA VAL A 295 21.15 -23.70 0.36
C VAL A 295 20.02 -24.20 -0.54
N SER A 296 18.86 -24.51 0.06
CA SER A 296 17.68 -24.96 -0.68
C SER A 296 17.16 -23.90 -1.65
N ASN A 297 16.51 -24.37 -2.73
CA ASN A 297 15.88 -23.54 -3.76
C ASN A 297 16.81 -22.62 -4.56
N ILE A 298 18.13 -22.83 -4.53
CA ILE A 298 19.11 -22.16 -5.39
C ILE A 298 19.52 -23.10 -6.54
N LYS A 299 19.34 -22.66 -7.79
CA LYS A 299 19.66 -23.47 -8.99
C LYS A 299 21.08 -23.21 -9.53
N ARG A 300 21.62 -22.01 -9.30
CA ARG A 300 22.94 -21.55 -9.73
C ARG A 300 23.56 -20.70 -8.64
N ARG A 301 24.88 -20.52 -8.62
CA ARG A 301 25.56 -19.63 -7.66
C ARG A 301 24.90 -18.24 -7.67
N MET A 302 24.52 -17.76 -6.49
CA MET A 302 23.87 -16.47 -6.28
C MET A 302 24.42 -15.83 -5.02
N ASP A 303 24.36 -14.51 -4.92
CA ASP A 303 24.65 -13.83 -3.66
C ASP A 303 23.37 -13.66 -2.87
N LEU A 304 23.37 -14.11 -1.62
CA LEU A 304 22.30 -13.92 -0.65
C LEU A 304 22.71 -12.91 0.40
N GLY A 305 21.76 -12.09 0.83
CA GLY A 305 21.99 -11.18 1.93
C GLY A 305 20.83 -10.24 2.11
N LEU A 306 21.13 -9.03 2.56
CA LEU A 306 20.13 -8.04 2.91
C LEU A 306 20.31 -6.75 2.10
N ASP A 307 19.21 -6.08 1.76
CA ASP A 307 19.25 -4.70 1.30
C ASP A 307 19.35 -3.72 2.48
N HIS A 308 19.39 -2.42 2.18
CA HIS A 308 19.40 -1.34 3.17
C HIS A 308 18.20 -1.34 4.13
N ASP A 309 17.07 -1.94 3.75
CA ASP A 309 15.88 -2.11 4.59
C ASP A 309 15.92 -3.42 5.40
N LEU A 310 17.05 -4.13 5.36
CA LEU A 310 17.26 -5.47 5.93
C LEU A 310 16.30 -6.54 5.38
N ARG A 311 15.79 -6.35 4.16
CA ARG A 311 14.96 -7.34 3.48
C ARG A 311 15.84 -8.37 2.78
N PRO A 312 15.47 -9.66 2.79
CA PRO A 312 16.23 -10.69 2.09
C PRO A 312 16.29 -10.42 0.59
N VAL A 313 17.50 -10.36 0.05
CA VAL A 313 17.75 -10.23 -1.39
C VAL A 313 18.57 -11.41 -1.91
N ALA A 314 18.36 -11.70 -3.18
CA ALA A 314 19.03 -12.78 -3.87
C ALA A 314 19.43 -12.27 -5.26
N VAL A 315 20.70 -11.92 -5.44
CA VAL A 315 21.22 -11.27 -6.66
C VAL A 315 22.20 -12.17 -7.39
N GLU A 316 22.46 -11.88 -8.66
CA GLU A 316 23.45 -12.64 -9.43
C GLU A 316 24.84 -12.49 -8.79
N ALA A 317 25.53 -13.62 -8.62
CA ALA A 317 26.79 -13.64 -7.91
C ALA A 317 27.84 -12.81 -8.65
N VAL A 318 28.44 -11.86 -7.95
CA VAL A 318 29.67 -11.20 -8.39
C VAL A 318 30.83 -12.06 -7.86
N ASP A 319 31.97 -12.14 -8.53
CA ASP A 319 33.16 -12.90 -8.08
C ASP A 319 33.81 -12.33 -6.79
N SER A 320 33.04 -11.65 -5.94
CA SER A 320 33.45 -11.18 -4.61
C SER A 320 33.13 -12.24 -3.55
N TYR A 321 34.11 -12.53 -2.70
CA TYR A 321 33.85 -13.20 -1.42
C TYR A 321 33.37 -12.15 -0.41
N GLY A 322 32.30 -12.44 0.33
CA GLY A 322 31.79 -11.56 1.38
C GLY A 322 32.77 -11.38 2.55
N THR A 323 32.57 -10.32 3.34
CA THR A 323 33.19 -10.18 4.67
C THR A 323 32.45 -11.07 5.68
N ALA A 324 32.92 -11.11 6.93
CA ALA A 324 32.16 -11.74 8.02
C ALA A 324 30.75 -11.12 8.18
N MET A 325 30.60 -9.82 7.90
CA MET A 325 29.31 -9.15 7.90
C MET A 325 28.42 -9.62 6.74
N GLY A 326 28.99 -9.75 5.54
CA GLY A 326 28.32 -10.38 4.40
C GLY A 326 27.79 -11.78 4.72
N HIS A 327 28.58 -12.60 5.43
CA HIS A 327 28.15 -13.92 5.88
C HIS A 327 27.00 -13.88 6.90
N LEU A 328 27.05 -12.95 7.85
CA LEU A 328 25.97 -12.74 8.82
C LEU A 328 24.67 -12.31 8.11
N ALA A 329 24.75 -11.40 7.15
CA ALA A 329 23.62 -10.98 6.33
C ALA A 329 23.05 -12.13 5.50
N GLY A 330 23.91 -12.98 4.93
CA GLY A 330 23.50 -14.21 4.25
C GLY A 330 22.70 -15.15 5.15
N PHE A 331 23.17 -15.39 6.38
CA PHE A 331 22.45 -16.21 7.36
C PHE A 331 21.06 -15.65 7.69
N VAL A 332 20.96 -14.33 7.95
CA VAL A 332 19.66 -13.68 8.20
C VAL A 332 18.74 -13.86 6.99
N ALA A 333 19.25 -13.66 5.78
CA ALA A 333 18.48 -13.81 4.54
C ALA A 333 17.96 -15.25 4.36
N GLU A 334 18.78 -16.25 4.68
CA GLU A 334 18.41 -17.66 4.66
C GLU A 334 17.28 -17.96 5.66
N TRP A 335 17.42 -17.51 6.92
CA TRP A 335 16.40 -17.67 7.96
C TRP A 335 15.07 -17.05 7.55
N ARG A 336 15.08 -15.77 7.18
CA ARG A 336 13.89 -15.00 6.79
C ARG A 336 13.21 -15.56 5.55
N SER A 337 13.98 -16.16 4.64
CA SER A 337 13.45 -16.81 3.42
C SER A 337 13.00 -18.25 3.65
N GLY A 338 13.08 -18.80 4.87
CA GLY A 338 12.77 -20.20 5.16
C GLY A 338 13.67 -21.19 4.40
N ARG A 339 14.89 -20.77 4.05
CA ARG A 339 15.87 -21.61 3.36
C ARG A 339 16.62 -22.47 4.39
N TRP A 340 17.12 -23.61 3.93
CA TRP A 340 17.79 -24.59 4.77
C TRP A 340 18.86 -25.33 3.97
N ARG A 341 19.79 -26.00 4.65
CA ARG A 341 20.92 -26.66 4.00
C ARG A 341 20.59 -28.12 3.61
N PRO A 342 20.61 -28.50 2.32
CA PRO A 342 20.25 -29.86 1.86
C PRO A 342 20.97 -31.00 2.58
N GLN A 343 22.24 -30.79 2.92
CA GLN A 343 23.07 -31.79 3.57
C GLN A 343 22.66 -32.04 5.03
N SER A 344 22.35 -31.00 5.80
CA SER A 344 22.00 -31.14 7.23
C SER A 344 20.70 -31.89 7.42
N ARG A 345 19.72 -31.75 6.53
CA ARG A 345 18.48 -32.54 6.59
C ARG A 345 18.74 -34.04 6.54
N ARG A 346 19.60 -34.52 5.63
CA ARG A 346 19.86 -35.97 5.50
C ARG A 346 20.42 -36.59 6.78
N GLU A 347 21.18 -35.81 7.53
CA GLU A 347 21.80 -36.22 8.79
C GLU A 347 20.77 -36.15 9.92
N LEU A 348 20.12 -34.98 10.11
CA LEU A 348 19.19 -34.72 11.20
C LEU A 348 17.86 -35.46 11.09
N GLU A 349 17.33 -35.68 9.88
CA GLU A 349 16.03 -36.34 9.67
C GLU A 349 16.04 -37.78 10.19
N ARG A 350 17.15 -38.49 10.01
CA ARG A 350 17.32 -39.87 10.52
C ARG A 350 17.50 -39.91 12.04
N GLU A 351 18.17 -38.90 12.60
CA GLU A 351 18.53 -38.89 14.02
C GLU A 351 17.38 -38.42 14.91
N LEU A 352 16.64 -37.40 14.47
CA LEU A 352 15.72 -36.67 15.34
C LEU A 352 14.26 -37.06 15.14
N LEU A 353 13.82 -37.38 13.91
CA LEU A 353 12.38 -37.58 13.67
C LEU A 353 11.86 -38.93 14.15
N ASP A 354 12.71 -39.90 14.48
CA ASP A 354 12.25 -41.22 14.97
C ASP A 354 11.93 -41.23 16.47
N ASP A 355 12.42 -40.25 17.24
CA ASP A 355 12.22 -40.15 18.69
C ASP A 355 11.84 -38.72 19.14
N PRO A 356 10.58 -38.46 19.53
CA PRO A 356 10.14 -37.13 19.95
C PRO A 356 10.85 -36.64 21.23
N ALA A 357 11.35 -37.54 22.09
CA ALA A 357 12.09 -37.15 23.28
C ALA A 357 13.49 -36.65 22.92
N ALA A 358 14.19 -37.34 22.01
CA ALA A 358 15.47 -36.90 21.48
C ALA A 358 15.36 -35.56 20.74
N LEU A 359 14.33 -35.41 19.90
CA LEU A 359 14.04 -34.15 19.22
C LEU A 359 13.76 -33.01 20.21
N THR A 360 12.95 -33.25 21.24
CA THR A 360 12.66 -32.25 22.28
C THR A 360 13.94 -31.79 22.99
N LEU A 361 14.81 -32.74 23.35
CA LEU A 361 16.09 -32.41 23.98
C LEU A 361 16.97 -31.56 23.05
N TRP A 362 17.09 -31.95 21.78
CA TRP A 362 17.85 -31.22 20.78
C TRP A 362 17.31 -29.80 20.56
N LEU A 363 15.98 -29.62 20.50
CA LEU A 363 15.34 -28.32 20.37
C LEU A 363 15.59 -27.41 21.58
N ASN A 364 15.54 -27.96 22.79
CA ASN A 364 15.85 -27.20 24.01
C ASN A 364 17.33 -26.76 24.02
N THR A 365 18.25 -27.66 23.63
CA THR A 365 19.67 -27.32 23.47
C THR A 365 19.87 -26.24 22.41
N LEU A 366 19.15 -26.30 21.29
CA LEU A 366 19.19 -25.25 20.26
C LEU A 366 18.67 -23.91 20.79
N ALA A 367 17.60 -23.93 21.59
CA ALA A 367 17.03 -22.72 22.18
C ALA A 367 17.98 -22.06 23.21
N ASP A 368 18.63 -22.85 24.07
CA ASP A 368 19.65 -22.39 25.00
C ASP A 368 20.86 -21.81 24.24
N ALA A 369 21.37 -22.55 23.26
CA ALA A 369 22.49 -22.13 22.42
C ALA A 369 22.20 -20.83 21.65
N SER A 370 20.97 -20.67 21.13
CA SER A 370 20.58 -19.45 20.40
C SER A 370 20.51 -18.24 21.31
N ARG A 371 20.04 -18.40 22.56
CA ARG A 371 20.04 -17.32 23.55
C ARG A 371 21.45 -16.91 23.95
N GLU A 372 22.29 -17.89 24.26
CA GLU A 372 23.71 -17.66 24.60
C GLU A 372 24.44 -16.97 23.44
N ALA A 373 24.20 -17.42 22.21
CA ALA A 373 24.78 -16.83 21.02
C ALA A 373 24.31 -15.41 20.75
N ALA A 374 23.03 -15.11 21.00
CA ALA A 374 22.52 -13.75 20.87
C ALA A 374 23.18 -12.82 21.90
N ASP A 375 23.30 -13.27 23.15
CA ASP A 375 23.95 -12.51 24.21
C ASP A 375 25.44 -12.29 23.91
N TRP A 376 26.14 -13.33 23.46
CA TRP A 376 27.55 -13.27 23.07
C TRP A 376 27.79 -12.37 21.86
N LEU A 377 26.97 -12.50 20.82
CA LEU A 377 27.06 -11.68 19.61
C LEU A 377 26.90 -10.19 19.96
N ALA A 378 25.99 -9.87 20.88
CA ALA A 378 25.78 -8.50 21.34
C ALA A 378 26.95 -7.97 22.19
N SER A 379 27.57 -8.79 23.04
CA SER A 379 28.59 -8.33 24.00
C SER A 379 30.03 -8.40 23.48
N GLU A 380 30.35 -9.34 22.61
CA GLU A 380 31.73 -9.67 22.22
C GLU A 380 32.09 -9.23 20.81
N VAL A 381 31.11 -9.15 19.90
CA VAL A 381 31.35 -8.66 18.53
C VAL A 381 31.23 -7.15 18.45
N PHE A 382 30.48 -6.53 19.34
CA PHE A 382 30.29 -5.08 19.32
C PHE A 382 31.02 -4.40 20.46
N HIS A 383 31.91 -3.48 20.14
CA HIS A 383 32.65 -2.69 21.10
C HIS A 383 32.25 -1.21 20.98
N PRO A 384 31.39 -0.70 21.87
CA PRO A 384 31.03 0.72 21.89
C PRO A 384 32.29 1.58 21.92
N THR A 385 32.46 2.48 20.95
CA THR A 385 33.65 3.34 20.80
C THR A 385 33.65 4.52 21.77
N GLY A 386 32.55 4.74 22.49
CA GLY A 386 32.43 5.74 23.54
C GLY A 386 31.70 5.19 24.75
N SER A 387 32.13 5.60 25.95
CA SER A 387 31.24 5.62 27.10
C SER A 387 30.28 6.79 26.90
N THR A 388 29.34 6.66 25.98
CA THR A 388 28.24 7.63 25.88
C THR A 388 27.57 7.65 27.25
N ASP A 389 27.48 8.84 27.85
CA ASP A 389 26.76 9.00 29.10
C ASP A 389 25.31 8.54 28.88
N ALA A 390 24.88 7.53 29.64
CA ALA A 390 23.54 6.98 29.56
C ALA A 390 22.46 8.05 29.70
N THR A 391 22.75 9.12 30.45
CA THR A 391 21.86 10.29 30.55
C THR A 391 21.73 11.01 29.22
N VAL A 392 22.83 11.29 28.51
CA VAL A 392 22.79 11.94 27.18
C VAL A 392 22.02 11.11 26.16
N LEU A 393 22.16 9.79 26.22
CA LEU A 393 21.40 8.87 25.38
C LEU A 393 19.90 8.98 25.66
N LEU A 394 19.49 8.84 26.93
CA LEU A 394 18.09 8.91 27.34
C LEU A 394 17.47 10.28 27.02
N ASP A 395 18.21 11.37 27.25
CA ASP A 395 17.76 12.74 26.93
C ASP A 395 17.54 12.91 25.41
N SER A 396 18.45 12.38 24.58
CA SER A 396 18.33 12.47 23.12
C SER A 396 17.14 11.65 22.60
N ILE A 397 16.86 10.51 23.23
CA ILE A 397 15.71 9.67 22.88
C ILE A 397 14.41 10.33 23.33
N GLU A 398 14.39 10.89 24.53
CA GLU A 398 13.25 11.66 25.02
C GLU A 398 12.95 12.84 24.09
N GLU A 399 13.99 13.56 23.62
CA GLU A 399 13.84 14.61 22.60
C GLU A 399 13.23 14.06 21.30
N PHE A 400 13.75 12.93 20.79
CA PHE A 400 13.26 12.28 19.57
C PHE A 400 11.80 11.79 19.68
N LEU A 401 11.42 11.21 20.82
CA LEU A 401 10.06 10.73 21.09
C LEU A 401 9.07 11.87 21.31
N ASN A 402 9.55 13.03 21.79
CA ASN A 402 8.74 14.23 21.96
C ASN A 402 8.65 15.07 20.68
N LEU A 403 9.32 14.68 19.59
CA LEU A 403 9.08 15.30 18.29
C LEU A 403 7.57 15.18 17.96
N PRO A 404 6.97 16.23 17.37
CA PRO A 404 5.54 16.24 17.04
C PRO A 404 5.15 15.15 16.03
N LEU A 405 6.13 14.47 15.42
CA LEU A 405 5.96 13.41 14.44
C LEU A 405 5.12 12.23 14.93
N TRP A 406 5.35 11.83 16.18
CA TRP A 406 4.66 10.67 16.76
C TRP A 406 3.20 10.98 17.10
N ARG A 407 2.95 12.20 17.60
CA ARG A 407 1.62 12.67 17.99
C ARG A 407 0.75 13.01 16.78
N GLN A 408 1.36 13.43 15.67
CA GLN A 408 0.68 13.88 14.45
C GLN A 408 0.82 12.89 13.29
N ARG A 409 1.07 11.60 13.59
CA ARG A 409 1.39 10.60 12.56
C ARG A 409 0.29 10.38 11.52
N GLU A 410 -0.98 10.41 11.95
CA GLU A 410 -2.13 10.24 11.04
C GLU A 410 -2.19 11.40 10.05
N LEU A 411 -2.01 12.63 10.55
CA LEU A 411 -1.95 13.83 9.72
C LEU A 411 -0.76 13.78 8.76
N LEU A 412 0.43 13.42 9.25
CA LEU A 412 1.62 13.26 8.40
C LEU A 412 1.38 12.27 7.27
N TYR A 413 0.76 11.13 7.57
CA TYR A 413 0.47 10.13 6.57
C TYR A 413 -0.51 10.64 5.51
N GLU A 414 -1.60 11.29 5.91
CA GLU A 414 -2.56 11.90 4.97
C GLU A 414 -1.93 13.00 4.10
N VAL A 415 -1.13 13.89 4.71
CA VAL A 415 -0.41 14.95 3.99
C VAL A 415 0.58 14.35 2.99
N TRP A 416 1.28 13.30 3.38
CA TRP A 416 2.20 12.60 2.50
C TRP A 416 1.48 11.92 1.32
N VAL A 417 0.33 11.27 1.55
CA VAL A 417 -0.51 10.70 0.48
C VAL A 417 -1.02 11.80 -0.46
N LEU A 418 -1.43 12.96 0.07
CA LEU A 418 -1.82 14.12 -0.73
C LEU A 418 -0.66 14.60 -1.62
N CYS A 419 0.53 14.79 -1.05
CA CYS A 419 1.70 15.25 -1.80
C CYS A 419 2.10 14.24 -2.88
N THR A 420 2.07 12.95 -2.56
CA THR A 420 2.34 11.85 -3.50
C THR A 420 1.33 11.84 -4.65
N THR A 421 0.05 12.10 -4.36
CA THR A 421 -1.01 12.21 -5.38
C THR A 421 -0.74 13.36 -6.35
N ILE A 422 -0.33 14.53 -5.82
CA ILE A 422 0.02 15.70 -6.62
C ILE A 422 1.24 15.41 -7.50
N ASP A 423 2.29 14.79 -6.94
CA ASP A 423 3.51 14.42 -7.66
C ASP A 423 3.22 13.46 -8.83
N VAL A 424 2.37 12.45 -8.61
CA VAL A 424 1.93 11.54 -9.68
C VAL A 424 1.17 12.28 -10.79
N CYS A 425 0.33 13.26 -10.44
CA CYS A 425 -0.35 14.08 -11.44
C CYS A 425 0.67 14.94 -12.22
N GLU A 426 1.67 15.51 -11.56
CA GLU A 426 2.74 16.27 -12.23
C GLU A 426 3.51 15.40 -13.23
N GLN A 427 3.86 14.17 -12.85
CA GLN A 427 4.45 13.19 -13.76
C GLN A 427 3.55 12.89 -14.97
N GLY A 428 2.22 13.01 -14.80
CA GLY A 428 1.21 12.92 -15.87
C GLY A 428 1.10 14.16 -16.78
N GLY A 429 1.95 15.18 -16.59
CA GLY A 429 1.98 16.39 -17.40
C GLY A 429 1.13 17.54 -16.86
N TRP A 430 0.66 17.44 -15.62
CA TRP A 430 -0.01 18.54 -14.91
C TRP A 430 1.00 19.47 -14.25
N VAL A 431 0.64 20.73 -14.06
CA VAL A 431 1.45 21.74 -13.36
C VAL A 431 0.70 22.14 -12.09
N PRO A 432 1.21 21.78 -10.91
CA PRO A 432 0.52 22.05 -9.65
C PRO A 432 0.63 23.51 -9.24
N ARG A 433 -0.46 24.03 -8.69
CA ARG A 433 -0.54 25.33 -8.03
C ARG A 433 -1.29 25.16 -6.72
N LEU A 434 -0.53 25.13 -5.63
CA LEU A 434 -1.10 25.04 -4.29
C LEU A 434 -2.02 26.23 -4.02
N VAL A 435 -3.24 25.93 -3.57
CA VAL A 435 -4.25 26.91 -3.20
C VAL A 435 -4.02 27.23 -1.72
N ARG A 436 -4.00 28.53 -1.38
CA ARG A 436 -3.77 29.02 0.00
C ARG A 436 -2.41 28.64 0.60
N ALA A 437 -1.41 28.23 -0.21
CA ALA A 437 -0.07 27.90 0.26
C ALA A 437 0.98 28.95 -0.16
N PRO A 438 1.69 29.53 0.81
CA PRO A 438 1.15 30.13 2.01
C PRO A 438 0.68 31.58 1.74
N GLY A 439 -0.25 32.08 2.56
CA GLY A 439 -0.58 33.51 2.62
C GLY A 439 0.56 34.38 3.17
N SER A 440 0.30 35.64 3.54
CA SER A 440 1.29 36.56 4.14
C SER A 440 1.97 36.03 5.41
N ASP A 441 1.36 35.02 6.05
CA ASP A 441 1.74 34.52 7.36
C ASP A 441 2.48 33.17 7.28
N GLY A 442 2.75 32.62 6.09
CA GLY A 442 3.57 31.41 5.93
C GLY A 442 2.86 30.07 6.21
N VAL A 443 1.54 30.04 6.44
CA VAL A 443 0.81 28.83 6.87
C VAL A 443 0.09 28.16 5.70
N TRP A 444 0.30 26.84 5.50
CA TRP A 444 -0.53 26.02 4.61
C TRP A 444 -1.62 25.33 5.43
N VAL A 445 -2.77 26.02 5.54
CA VAL A 445 -3.91 25.53 6.32
C VAL A 445 -4.66 24.46 5.53
N LEU A 446 -4.53 23.20 5.95
CA LEU A 446 -5.39 22.12 5.49
C LEU A 446 -6.77 22.25 6.13
N SER A 447 -7.81 21.83 5.41
CA SER A 447 -9.20 21.94 5.86
C SER A 447 -9.45 21.14 7.13
N ARG A 448 -10.38 21.61 7.96
CA ARG A 448 -10.94 20.81 9.06
C ARG A 448 -12.13 20.00 8.54
N GLY A 449 -11.93 18.73 8.24
CA GLY A 449 -12.99 17.89 7.71
C GLY A 449 -13.52 18.39 6.38
N ALA A 450 -14.76 17.99 6.09
CA ALA A 450 -15.48 18.26 4.86
C ALA A 450 -15.33 19.71 4.34
N THR A 451 -14.48 19.91 3.32
CA THR A 451 -14.21 21.21 2.69
C THR A 451 -14.95 21.40 1.36
N GLU A 452 -15.21 22.66 1.02
CA GLU A 452 -15.76 23.09 -0.28
C GLU A 452 -14.69 23.77 -1.15
N GLU A 453 -13.44 23.79 -0.71
CA GLU A 453 -12.32 24.40 -1.45
C GLU A 453 -11.16 23.43 -1.67
N PRO A 454 -10.55 23.43 -2.88
CA PRO A 454 -9.41 22.58 -3.17
C PRO A 454 -8.14 23.09 -2.51
N VAL A 455 -7.20 22.18 -2.25
CA VAL A 455 -5.87 22.47 -1.70
C VAL A 455 -4.82 22.69 -2.79
N CYS A 456 -5.07 22.21 -4.01
CA CYS A 456 -4.21 22.42 -5.16
C CYS A 456 -5.05 22.48 -6.45
N ARG A 457 -4.66 23.35 -7.38
CA ARG A 457 -5.16 23.38 -8.76
C ARG A 457 -4.08 22.86 -9.68
N LEU A 458 -4.45 21.94 -10.55
CA LEU A 458 -3.58 21.38 -11.58
C LEU A 458 -3.93 22.02 -12.91
N GLU A 459 -2.95 22.60 -13.61
CA GLU A 459 -3.11 23.09 -14.99
C GLU A 459 -2.38 22.14 -15.96
N HIS A 460 -3.01 21.69 -17.04
CA HIS A 460 -2.32 20.78 -17.94
C HIS A 460 -1.21 21.51 -18.73
N GLY A 461 0.01 20.94 -18.75
CA GLY A 461 1.20 21.61 -19.29
C GLY A 461 1.12 21.94 -20.78
N LYS A 462 0.35 21.15 -21.56
CA LYS A 462 0.14 21.38 -23.01
C LYS A 462 -1.05 22.29 -23.31
N ASP A 463 -2.05 22.32 -22.41
CA ASP A 463 -3.27 23.11 -22.58
C ASP A 463 -3.72 23.63 -21.20
N ARG A 464 -3.37 24.89 -20.92
CA ARG A 464 -3.66 25.52 -19.63
C ARG A 464 -5.14 25.81 -19.40
N SER A 465 -6.00 25.61 -20.40
CA SER A 465 -7.45 25.71 -20.22
C SER A 465 -8.03 24.48 -19.50
N LEU A 466 -7.31 23.35 -19.55
CA LEU A 466 -7.66 22.14 -18.84
C LEU A 466 -7.13 22.23 -17.42
N THR A 467 -8.04 22.17 -16.45
CA THR A 467 -7.70 22.24 -15.03
C THR A 467 -8.36 21.10 -14.25
N LEU A 468 -7.68 20.64 -13.21
CA LEU A 468 -8.24 19.76 -12.18
C LEU A 468 -8.05 20.40 -10.81
N ASP A 469 -8.90 20.00 -9.87
CA ASP A 469 -8.84 20.38 -8.46
C ASP A 469 -8.44 19.16 -7.63
N VAL A 470 -7.46 19.32 -6.74
CA VAL A 470 -7.05 18.32 -5.75
C VAL A 470 -7.54 18.76 -4.38
N TRP A 471 -8.12 17.83 -3.64
CA TRP A 471 -8.83 18.06 -2.38
C TRP A 471 -8.24 17.23 -1.25
N HIS A 472 -8.28 17.77 -0.04
CA HIS A 472 -8.04 17.06 1.21
C HIS A 472 -9.33 17.12 2.03
N GLU A 473 -9.91 15.96 2.35
CA GLU A 473 -11.20 15.83 3.05
C GLU A 473 -12.36 16.63 2.39
N PRO A 474 -12.64 16.53 1.07
CA PRO A 474 -13.75 17.26 0.48
C PRO A 474 -15.10 16.84 1.05
N ARG A 475 -16.03 17.80 1.11
CA ARG A 475 -17.45 17.53 1.35
C ARG A 475 -18.09 16.99 0.07
N CYS A 476 -18.32 15.68 0.00
CA CYS A 476 -19.03 15.05 -1.10
C CYS A 476 -20.45 14.67 -0.67
N ARG A 477 -21.46 15.42 -1.13
CA ARG A 477 -22.87 15.12 -0.85
C ARG A 477 -23.38 14.06 -1.83
N THR A 478 -23.89 12.95 -1.30
CA THR A 478 -24.46 11.84 -2.07
C THR A 478 -25.89 11.57 -1.62
N THR A 479 -26.62 10.70 -2.33
CA THR A 479 -27.98 10.27 -1.97
C THR A 479 -28.03 9.58 -0.60
N ASP A 480 -26.96 8.88 -0.23
CA ASP A 480 -26.86 8.08 0.99
C ASP A 480 -26.27 8.87 2.18
N GLY A 481 -25.86 10.12 1.94
CA GLY A 481 -25.29 11.00 2.95
C GLY A 481 -24.03 11.74 2.49
N GLU A 482 -23.34 12.34 3.46
CA GLU A 482 -22.08 13.05 3.22
C GLU A 482 -20.90 12.07 3.33
N LEU A 483 -20.01 12.12 2.34
CA LEU A 483 -18.77 11.38 2.29
C LEU A 483 -17.58 12.36 2.30
N THR A 484 -16.52 11.98 3.00
CA THR A 484 -15.30 12.79 3.18
C THR A 484 -14.08 11.91 2.96
N PRO A 485 -13.77 11.52 1.71
CA PRO A 485 -12.53 10.80 1.42
C PRO A 485 -11.30 11.63 1.80
N ASP A 486 -10.19 11.01 2.16
CA ASP A 486 -9.01 11.75 2.63
C ASP A 486 -8.38 12.60 1.51
N VAL A 487 -8.30 12.08 0.28
CA VAL A 487 -7.81 12.82 -0.90
C VAL A 487 -8.70 12.55 -2.12
N THR A 488 -9.00 13.59 -2.91
CA THR A 488 -9.62 13.41 -4.24
C THR A 488 -8.98 14.29 -5.31
N VAL A 489 -9.10 13.85 -6.56
CA VAL A 489 -8.81 14.66 -7.75
C VAL A 489 -10.08 14.73 -8.58
N SER A 490 -10.53 15.93 -8.93
CA SER A 490 -11.78 16.14 -9.66
C SER A 490 -11.69 17.23 -10.72
N THR A 491 -12.67 17.25 -11.62
CA THR A 491 -12.91 18.40 -12.50
C THR A 491 -13.44 19.60 -11.69
N PRO A 492 -13.12 20.83 -12.09
CA PRO A 492 -13.59 22.03 -11.39
C PRO A 492 -15.11 22.23 -11.55
N PRO A 493 -15.74 23.04 -10.66
CA PRO A 493 -17.14 23.45 -10.82
C PRO A 493 -17.42 24.15 -12.17
N PRO A 494 -18.68 24.13 -12.67
CA PRO A 494 -19.88 23.59 -12.03
C PRO A 494 -20.07 22.07 -12.23
N TYR A 495 -19.33 21.46 -13.15
CA TYR A 495 -19.45 20.04 -13.48
C TYR A 495 -18.40 19.21 -12.76
N ARG A 496 -18.43 19.26 -11.41
CA ARG A 496 -17.49 18.53 -10.56
C ARG A 496 -17.70 17.02 -10.70
N ARG A 497 -16.65 16.33 -11.11
CA ARG A 497 -16.58 14.87 -11.26
C ARG A 497 -15.33 14.37 -10.55
N GLU A 498 -15.51 13.50 -9.56
CA GLU A 498 -14.37 12.82 -8.94
C GLU A 498 -13.75 11.87 -9.97
N LEU A 499 -12.46 12.04 -10.26
CA LEU A 499 -11.71 11.15 -11.13
C LEU A 499 -10.98 10.11 -10.29
N VAL A 500 -10.45 10.55 -9.16
CA VAL A 500 -9.65 9.75 -8.23
C VAL A 500 -10.18 9.98 -6.83
N VAL A 501 -10.42 8.90 -6.10
CA VAL A 501 -10.69 8.94 -4.66
C VAL A 501 -9.66 8.08 -3.94
N ILE A 502 -9.02 8.62 -2.91
CA ILE A 502 -8.05 7.90 -2.09
C ILE A 502 -8.46 8.02 -0.63
N GLU A 503 -8.60 6.88 0.03
CA GLU A 503 -8.72 6.79 1.48
C GLU A 503 -7.39 6.32 2.07
N ALA A 504 -6.78 7.15 2.91
CA ALA A 504 -5.58 6.86 3.67
C ALA A 504 -5.94 6.25 5.03
N LYS A 505 -5.29 5.13 5.37
CA LYS A 505 -5.45 4.47 6.67
C LYS A 505 -4.08 4.20 7.30
N ASP A 506 -4.01 4.37 8.62
CA ASP A 506 -2.84 4.00 9.41
C ASP A 506 -3.27 2.94 10.43
N ARG A 507 -3.41 1.67 9.98
CA ARG A 507 -3.86 0.55 10.83
C ARG A 507 -3.09 -0.74 10.55
N ILE A 508 -2.47 -1.39 11.54
CA ILE A 508 -1.76 -2.69 11.34
C ILE A 508 -2.65 -3.81 10.81
N LYS A 509 -3.93 -3.84 11.20
CA LYS A 509 -4.79 -5.00 10.95
C LYS A 509 -6.14 -4.59 10.42
N MET A 510 -6.19 -3.74 9.40
CA MET A 510 -7.43 -3.51 8.66
C MET A 510 -7.80 -4.82 7.94
N PRO A 511 -8.99 -5.41 8.20
CA PRO A 511 -9.42 -6.57 7.46
C PRO A 511 -9.68 -6.19 6.00
N ARG A 512 -9.19 -6.98 5.06
CA ARG A 512 -9.45 -6.74 3.64
C ARG A 512 -10.94 -6.85 3.30
N GLY A 513 -11.63 -7.80 3.95
CA GLY A 513 -12.98 -8.27 3.58
C GLY A 513 -12.90 -9.70 3.03
N ARG A 514 -13.86 -10.58 3.37
CA ARG A 514 -13.72 -12.03 3.05
C ARG A 514 -14.28 -12.44 1.68
N HIS A 515 -15.19 -11.66 1.08
CA HIS A 515 -15.85 -12.00 -0.18
C HIS A 515 -16.22 -10.75 -0.99
N HIS A 516 -16.40 -10.90 -2.32
CA HIS A 516 -17.17 -9.94 -3.11
C HIS A 516 -18.54 -9.75 -2.45
N GLY A 517 -18.87 -8.52 -2.04
CA GLY A 517 -20.13 -8.19 -1.37
C GLY A 517 -20.06 -8.10 0.17
N ASP A 518 -18.89 -8.25 0.81
CA ASP A 518 -18.73 -7.92 2.24
C ASP A 518 -18.69 -6.39 2.42
N THR A 519 -19.85 -5.76 2.49
CA THR A 519 -20.04 -4.29 2.59
C THR A 519 -19.85 -3.75 4.00
N ARG A 520 -19.21 -4.51 4.90
CA ARG A 520 -18.92 -4.02 6.25
C ARG A 520 -17.96 -2.82 6.14
N SER A 521 -18.42 -1.67 6.60
CA SER A 521 -17.69 -0.40 6.64
C SER A 521 -16.37 -0.43 7.43
N SER A 522 -16.07 -1.53 8.13
CA SER A 522 -14.81 -1.73 8.86
C SER A 522 -13.72 -2.43 8.04
N THR A 523 -14.00 -2.84 6.81
CA THR A 523 -13.05 -3.53 5.92
C THR A 523 -12.51 -2.60 4.84
N ALA A 524 -11.29 -2.84 4.34
CA ALA A 524 -10.70 -2.03 3.27
C ALA A 524 -11.59 -2.03 2.03
N TRP A 525 -12.09 -3.20 1.66
CA TRP A 525 -13.06 -3.37 0.58
C TRP A 525 -14.36 -2.59 0.81
N GLY A 526 -14.99 -2.72 1.98
CA GLY A 526 -16.24 -2.04 2.28
C GLY A 526 -16.12 -0.51 2.31
N VAL A 527 -14.95 0.02 2.71
CA VAL A 527 -14.66 1.46 2.61
C VAL A 527 -14.54 1.89 1.14
N ALA A 528 -13.78 1.14 0.35
CA ALA A 528 -13.60 1.43 -1.07
C ALA A 528 -14.91 1.36 -1.87
N ASP A 529 -15.70 0.31 -1.65
CA ASP A 529 -16.99 0.06 -2.30
C ASP A 529 -18.00 1.18 -2.00
N ARG A 530 -18.00 1.71 -0.77
CA ARG A 530 -18.81 2.87 -0.39
C ARG A 530 -18.47 4.10 -1.23
N TYR A 531 -17.19 4.45 -1.37
CA TYR A 531 -16.81 5.59 -2.20
C TYR A 531 -17.01 5.34 -3.69
N ALA A 532 -16.66 4.15 -4.17
CA ALA A 532 -16.84 3.73 -5.55
C ALA A 532 -18.31 3.83 -6.00
N SER A 533 -19.23 3.34 -5.17
CA SER A 533 -20.66 3.31 -5.49
C SER A 533 -21.31 4.69 -5.41
N SER A 534 -20.96 5.49 -4.39
CA SER A 534 -21.62 6.78 -4.15
C SER A 534 -20.98 7.96 -4.89
N LEU A 535 -19.66 7.93 -5.15
CA LEU A 535 -18.94 9.01 -5.84
C LEU A 535 -18.59 8.70 -7.31
N ARG A 536 -18.62 7.41 -7.69
CA ARG A 536 -18.36 6.93 -9.06
C ARG A 536 -17.07 7.48 -9.71
N PRO A 537 -15.91 7.47 -9.02
CA PRO A 537 -14.66 7.92 -9.60
C PRO A 537 -14.12 6.93 -10.64
N HIS A 538 -13.22 7.36 -11.53
CA HIS A 538 -12.52 6.42 -12.43
C HIS A 538 -11.75 5.34 -11.65
N VAL A 539 -11.13 5.74 -10.53
CA VAL A 539 -10.37 4.84 -9.65
C VAL A 539 -10.60 5.21 -8.18
N THR A 540 -10.79 4.19 -7.34
CA THR A 540 -10.83 4.31 -5.89
C THR A 540 -9.68 3.53 -5.29
N TRP A 541 -8.82 4.19 -4.53
CA TRP A 541 -7.76 3.58 -3.77
C TRP A 541 -8.08 3.59 -2.27
N VAL A 542 -7.80 2.49 -1.60
CA VAL A 542 -7.60 2.48 -0.15
C VAL A 542 -6.14 2.13 0.09
N VAL A 543 -5.41 3.05 0.71
CA VAL A 543 -3.98 2.92 0.97
C VAL A 543 -3.74 2.85 2.46
N ASN A 544 -2.99 1.86 2.92
CA ASN A 544 -2.72 1.64 4.33
C ASN A 544 -1.22 1.71 4.61
N HIS A 545 -0.81 2.50 5.61
CA HIS A 545 0.60 2.66 5.99
C HIS A 545 1.23 1.34 6.50
N CYS A 546 0.40 0.46 7.06
CA CYS A 546 0.79 -0.87 7.56
C CYS A 546 0.21 -2.01 6.69
N ASP A 547 0.44 -3.25 7.12
CA ASP A 547 -0.14 -4.45 6.48
C ASP A 547 -1.67 -4.52 6.59
N TYR A 548 -2.32 -5.23 5.67
CA TYR A 548 -3.68 -5.72 5.88
C TYR A 548 -3.65 -7.06 6.63
N ARG A 549 -4.78 -7.46 7.25
CA ARG A 549 -4.88 -8.81 7.85
C ARG A 549 -4.76 -9.93 6.82
N GLN A 550 -5.03 -9.61 5.55
CA GLN A 550 -4.92 -10.51 4.42
C GLN A 550 -4.17 -9.75 3.34
N ASN A 551 -3.09 -10.35 2.82
CA ASN A 551 -2.29 -9.74 1.76
C ASN A 551 -3.20 -9.20 0.64
N SER A 552 -2.91 -7.97 0.23
CA SER A 552 -3.49 -7.36 -0.95
C SER A 552 -2.46 -7.37 -2.06
N ASP A 553 -2.92 -7.62 -3.27
CA ASP A 553 -2.18 -7.40 -4.50
C ASP A 553 -2.58 -6.02 -5.03
N PRO A 554 -1.69 -5.02 -5.01
CA PRO A 554 -2.00 -3.67 -5.50
C PRO A 554 -2.30 -3.63 -7.01
N ASP A 555 -1.85 -4.65 -7.75
CA ASP A 555 -2.14 -4.78 -9.18
C ASP A 555 -3.52 -5.41 -9.42
N ALA A 556 -4.07 -6.12 -8.44
CA ALA A 556 -5.39 -6.72 -8.53
C ALA A 556 -6.50 -5.65 -8.44
N GLU A 557 -7.40 -5.70 -9.43
CA GLU A 557 -8.68 -5.02 -9.36
C GLU A 557 -9.63 -5.93 -8.59
N TYR A 558 -9.88 -5.57 -7.34
CA TYR A 558 -10.89 -6.23 -6.55
C TYR A 558 -12.23 -5.62 -6.97
N GLY A 559 -13.21 -6.42 -7.43
CA GLY A 559 -14.67 -6.15 -7.63
C GLY A 559 -15.11 -4.86 -8.38
N GLY A 560 -16.16 -4.82 -9.21
CA GLY A 560 -17.42 -5.56 -9.22
C GLY A 560 -18.63 -4.62 -9.52
N SER A 561 -18.48 -3.30 -9.36
CA SER A 561 -19.35 -2.31 -10.00
C SER A 561 -18.64 -1.77 -11.26
N VAL A 562 -19.39 -1.48 -12.31
CA VAL A 562 -18.85 -1.10 -13.64
C VAL A 562 -18.31 0.35 -13.64
N TRP A 563 -18.17 0.96 -12.46
CA TRP A 563 -18.09 2.40 -12.29
C TRP A 563 -16.81 2.91 -11.62
N ALA A 564 -16.04 2.07 -10.90
CA ALA A 564 -14.75 2.46 -10.36
C ALA A 564 -13.80 1.27 -10.27
N GLN A 565 -12.57 1.44 -10.77
CA GLN A 565 -11.50 0.48 -10.49
C GLN A 565 -11.14 0.58 -9.00
N VAL A 566 -11.46 -0.46 -8.22
CA VAL A 566 -11.11 -0.47 -6.79
C VAL A 566 -9.76 -1.16 -6.59
N ARG A 567 -8.85 -0.48 -5.90
CA ARG A 567 -7.50 -0.95 -5.60
C ARG A 567 -7.13 -0.75 -4.14
N LEU A 568 -6.31 -1.65 -3.62
CA LEU A 568 -5.87 -1.68 -2.23
C LEU A 568 -4.35 -1.73 -2.19
N ALA A 569 -3.70 -0.93 -1.35
CA ALA A 569 -2.26 -1.02 -1.11
C ALA A 569 -1.96 -1.09 0.39
N GLU A 570 -1.22 -2.11 0.80
CA GLU A 570 -0.63 -2.19 2.13
C GLU A 570 0.82 -1.71 2.12
N GLN A 571 1.32 -1.31 3.29
CA GLN A 571 2.63 -0.67 3.44
C GLN A 571 2.83 0.52 2.50
N PHE A 572 1.78 1.24 2.14
CA PHE A 572 1.86 2.41 1.25
C PHE A 572 2.55 3.54 2.03
N ARG A 573 3.82 3.81 1.75
CA ARG A 573 4.69 4.76 2.49
C ARG A 573 5.91 5.15 1.65
N PRO A 574 6.76 6.11 2.08
CA PRO A 574 8.00 6.45 1.38
C PRO A 574 8.82 5.21 0.98
N GLY A 575 9.28 5.19 -0.27
CA GLY A 575 10.02 4.05 -0.85
C GLY A 575 9.17 2.82 -1.22
N ASN A 576 7.86 2.80 -0.95
CA ASN A 576 6.99 1.66 -1.24
C ASN A 576 5.64 2.07 -1.86
N VAL A 577 5.69 2.91 -2.90
CA VAL A 577 4.52 3.29 -3.72
C VAL A 577 4.38 2.30 -4.89
N PRO A 578 3.29 1.54 -5.00
CA PRO A 578 3.11 0.58 -6.10
C PRO A 578 3.02 1.27 -7.47
N ALA A 579 3.61 0.66 -8.50
CA ALA A 579 3.51 1.18 -9.87
C ALA A 579 2.06 1.29 -10.37
N ALA A 580 1.17 0.38 -9.95
CA ALA A 580 -0.26 0.47 -10.24
C ALA A 580 -0.90 1.77 -9.74
N PHE A 581 -0.47 2.30 -8.59
CA PHE A 581 -0.97 3.58 -8.07
C PHE A 581 -0.66 4.69 -9.07
N VAL A 582 0.61 4.81 -9.47
CA VAL A 582 1.07 5.80 -10.45
C VAL A 582 0.31 5.67 -11.77
N ASN A 583 0.29 4.46 -12.34
CA ASN A 583 -0.31 4.21 -13.65
C ASN A 583 -1.82 4.52 -13.67
N THR A 584 -2.56 4.09 -12.66
CA THR A 584 -4.02 4.29 -12.63
C THR A 584 -4.41 5.72 -12.34
N LEU A 585 -3.68 6.44 -11.49
CA LEU A 585 -3.89 7.89 -11.31
C LEU A 585 -3.65 8.65 -12.61
N GLN A 586 -2.54 8.36 -13.30
CA GLN A 586 -2.21 9.02 -14.56
C GLN A 586 -3.28 8.76 -15.62
N VAL A 587 -3.74 7.51 -15.76
CA VAL A 587 -4.85 7.18 -16.68
C VAL A 587 -6.14 7.92 -16.28
N ALA A 588 -6.49 7.93 -14.99
CA ALA A 588 -7.71 8.56 -14.50
C ALA A 588 -7.71 10.09 -14.67
N THR A 589 -6.54 10.71 -14.58
CA THR A 589 -6.35 12.17 -14.66
C THR A 589 -5.85 12.64 -16.02
N THR A 590 -5.56 11.73 -16.96
CA THR A 590 -5.22 12.12 -18.33
C THR A 590 -6.43 12.84 -18.91
N PRO A 591 -6.27 14.07 -19.44
CA PRO A 591 -7.40 14.74 -20.07
C PRO A 591 -8.00 13.82 -21.12
N PRO A 592 -9.34 13.70 -21.19
CA PRO A 592 -9.97 12.96 -22.26
C PRO A 592 -9.38 13.51 -23.55
N GLY A 593 -8.73 12.63 -24.30
CA GLY A 593 -8.06 13.06 -25.50
C GLY A 593 -9.10 13.76 -26.35
N VAL A 594 -8.81 15.00 -26.76
CA VAL A 594 -9.06 15.35 -28.16
C VAL A 594 -8.21 14.35 -28.93
N THR A 595 -8.71 13.12 -29.04
CA THR A 595 -8.13 12.11 -29.90
C THR A 595 -8.29 12.75 -31.26
N THR A 596 -7.18 13.24 -31.78
CA THR A 596 -6.99 13.61 -33.18
C THR A 596 -7.05 12.37 -34.07
N GLN A 597 -7.68 11.29 -33.62
CA GLN A 597 -8.33 10.39 -34.55
C GLN A 597 -9.36 11.25 -35.27
N GLU A 598 -9.28 11.31 -36.60
CA GLU A 598 -10.41 11.77 -37.40
C GLU A 598 -11.68 11.15 -36.79
N PRO A 599 -12.73 11.94 -36.51
CA PRO A 599 -13.92 11.43 -35.86
C PRO A 599 -14.37 10.20 -36.61
N VAL A 600 -14.09 9.03 -36.03
CA VAL A 600 -14.54 7.77 -36.60
C VAL A 600 -16.05 7.90 -36.51
N ASN A 601 -16.76 7.92 -37.64
CA ASN A 601 -18.21 7.93 -37.60
C ASN A 601 -18.65 6.72 -36.77
N GLY A 602 -19.14 6.96 -35.55
CA GLY A 602 -19.60 5.92 -34.64
C GLY A 602 -21.03 6.19 -34.21
N LEU A 603 -21.73 5.10 -33.91
CA LEU A 603 -23.11 5.11 -33.45
C LEU A 603 -23.16 4.60 -32.01
N VAL A 604 -23.71 5.42 -31.12
CA VAL A 604 -24.04 5.04 -29.74
C VAL A 604 -25.54 4.72 -29.69
N LEU A 605 -25.89 3.49 -29.36
CA LEU A 605 -27.28 3.11 -29.12
C LEU A 605 -27.60 3.28 -27.64
N VAL A 606 -28.58 4.10 -27.31
CA VAL A 606 -29.13 4.21 -25.96
C VAL A 606 -30.34 3.31 -25.88
N VAL A 607 -30.29 2.29 -25.03
CA VAL A 607 -31.21 1.15 -25.09
C VAL A 607 -31.88 0.95 -23.73
N ASP A 608 -33.19 1.09 -23.71
CA ASP A 608 -34.01 0.69 -22.58
C ASP A 608 -34.07 -0.85 -22.47
N ARG A 609 -33.77 -1.36 -21.27
CA ARG A 609 -33.75 -2.79 -20.92
C ARG A 609 -34.79 -3.17 -19.87
N THR A 610 -35.85 -2.40 -19.73
CA THR A 610 -37.01 -2.77 -18.90
C THR A 610 -37.87 -3.87 -19.55
N GLY A 611 -38.75 -4.49 -18.76
CA GLY A 611 -39.58 -5.59 -19.21
C GLY A 611 -40.48 -5.27 -20.41
N SER A 612 -40.90 -4.01 -20.59
CA SER A 612 -41.69 -3.53 -21.73
C SER A 612 -40.95 -3.57 -23.07
N MET A 613 -39.61 -3.52 -23.01
CA MET A 613 -38.70 -3.53 -24.15
C MET A 613 -38.27 -4.95 -24.58
N ASN A 614 -38.70 -5.98 -23.84
CA ASN A 614 -38.34 -7.37 -24.14
C ASN A 614 -38.73 -7.78 -25.56
N GLY A 615 -37.73 -8.17 -26.36
CA GLY A 615 -37.92 -8.62 -27.73
C GLY A 615 -38.15 -7.51 -28.76
N ARG A 616 -38.26 -6.23 -28.36
CA ARG A 616 -38.35 -5.11 -29.29
C ARG A 616 -37.04 -4.90 -30.05
N LEU A 617 -35.88 -5.08 -29.40
CA LEU A 617 -34.59 -4.97 -30.08
C LEU A 617 -34.39 -6.15 -31.05
N ARG A 618 -34.76 -7.38 -30.67
CA ARG A 618 -34.84 -8.51 -31.61
C ARG A 618 -35.76 -8.24 -32.80
N GLN A 619 -36.89 -7.57 -32.59
CA GLN A 619 -37.80 -7.21 -33.66
C GLN A 619 -37.19 -6.15 -34.59
N ALA A 620 -36.54 -5.14 -34.01
CA ALA A 620 -35.80 -4.11 -34.74
C ALA A 620 -34.66 -4.70 -35.59
N ARG A 621 -33.97 -5.72 -35.08
CA ARG A 621 -32.97 -6.50 -35.82
C ARG A 621 -33.59 -7.32 -36.95
N LYS A 622 -34.74 -7.96 -36.72
CA LYS A 622 -35.43 -8.81 -37.71
C LYS A 622 -36.07 -8.00 -38.84
N SER A 623 -36.52 -6.78 -38.57
CA SER A 623 -36.76 -5.82 -39.64
C SER A 623 -35.41 -5.47 -40.26
N VAL A 624 -35.17 -5.94 -41.49
CA VAL A 624 -33.93 -5.94 -42.29
C VAL A 624 -33.38 -4.52 -42.58
N LEU A 625 -33.52 -3.56 -41.68
CA LEU A 625 -33.30 -2.13 -41.90
C LEU A 625 -32.17 -1.54 -41.08
N LEU A 626 -31.68 -2.21 -40.03
CA LEU A 626 -30.66 -1.60 -39.15
C LEU A 626 -29.23 -1.93 -39.62
N ASP A 627 -28.91 -3.21 -39.79
CA ASP A 627 -27.54 -3.62 -40.16
C ASP A 627 -27.14 -3.11 -41.55
N ASP A 628 -28.01 -3.22 -42.56
CA ASP A 628 -27.67 -2.83 -43.94
C ASP A 628 -27.67 -1.30 -44.17
N VAL A 629 -28.34 -0.51 -43.32
CA VAL A 629 -28.45 0.95 -43.48
C VAL A 629 -27.36 1.68 -42.72
N PHE A 630 -27.03 1.24 -41.51
CA PHE A 630 -26.07 1.95 -40.65
C PHE A 630 -24.64 1.44 -40.79
N ALA A 631 -24.42 0.18 -41.16
CA ALA A 631 -23.06 -0.36 -41.36
C ALA A 631 -22.18 0.38 -42.40
N PRO A 632 -22.73 0.99 -43.47
CA PRO A 632 -21.91 1.77 -44.41
C PRO A 632 -21.44 3.12 -43.84
N ASP A 633 -22.26 3.73 -42.97
CA ASP A 633 -22.05 5.11 -42.49
C ASP A 633 -21.27 5.16 -41.17
N TYR A 634 -21.23 4.06 -40.42
CA TYR A 634 -20.59 3.96 -39.11
C TYR A 634 -19.58 2.79 -39.05
N HIS A 635 -18.38 3.06 -38.52
CA HIS A 635 -17.30 2.08 -38.37
C HIS A 635 -17.25 1.44 -36.99
N GLU A 636 -17.96 2.02 -36.02
CA GLU A 636 -17.92 1.59 -34.62
C GLU A 636 -19.30 1.73 -33.98
N PHE A 637 -19.72 0.70 -33.24
CA PHE A 637 -20.98 0.67 -32.53
C PHE A 637 -20.76 0.52 -31.03
N ARG A 638 -21.50 1.28 -30.22
CA ARG A 638 -21.49 1.17 -28.75
C ARG A 638 -22.91 1.13 -28.22
N ILE A 639 -23.09 0.54 -27.05
CA ILE A 639 -24.39 0.49 -26.36
C ILE A 639 -24.27 1.22 -25.03
N ILE A 640 -25.20 2.11 -24.73
CA ILE A 640 -25.53 2.55 -23.38
C ILE A 640 -26.90 1.98 -23.03
N ALA A 641 -26.93 0.88 -22.29
CA ALA A 641 -28.17 0.23 -21.85
C ALA A 641 -28.56 0.72 -20.46
N TYR A 642 -29.84 0.86 -20.18
CA TYR A 642 -30.34 1.32 -18.88
C TYR A 642 -31.63 0.61 -18.44
N THR A 643 -31.93 0.63 -17.14
CA THR A 643 -33.24 0.24 -16.57
C THR A 643 -33.77 1.38 -15.69
N ASP A 644 -34.41 1.07 -14.56
CA ASP A 644 -34.96 2.06 -13.63
C ASP A 644 -34.07 2.27 -12.37
N HIS A 645 -34.50 3.15 -11.46
CA HIS A 645 -33.85 3.48 -10.18
C HIS A 645 -34.20 2.53 -9.03
N ASN A 646 -35.03 1.50 -9.24
CA ASN A 646 -35.50 0.66 -8.13
C ASN A 646 -34.39 -0.24 -7.55
N ASP A 647 -34.43 -0.48 -6.24
CA ASP A 647 -33.50 -1.36 -5.52
C ASP A 647 -33.44 -2.81 -6.03
N GLY A 648 -34.44 -3.23 -6.83
CA GLY A 648 -34.53 -4.56 -7.44
C GLY A 648 -33.99 -4.67 -8.86
N GLU A 649 -33.51 -3.56 -9.45
CA GLU A 649 -33.04 -3.53 -10.83
C GLU A 649 -31.70 -4.23 -10.99
N PRO A 650 -31.47 -4.96 -12.11
CA PRO A 650 -30.22 -5.69 -12.31
C PRO A 650 -29.01 -4.76 -12.58
N PHE A 651 -29.26 -3.55 -13.07
CA PHE A 651 -28.26 -2.49 -13.26
C PHE A 651 -28.95 -1.16 -13.61
N LEU A 652 -28.46 -0.02 -13.12
CA LEU A 652 -28.99 1.29 -13.55
C LEU A 652 -28.60 1.63 -14.99
N VAL A 653 -27.30 1.66 -15.31
CA VAL A 653 -26.75 1.87 -16.66
C VAL A 653 -25.59 0.90 -16.94
N ARG A 654 -25.37 0.55 -18.20
CA ARG A 654 -24.25 -0.27 -18.70
C ARG A 654 -23.73 0.30 -20.01
N SER A 655 -22.40 0.47 -20.11
CA SER A 655 -21.73 0.78 -21.38
C SER A 655 -21.10 -0.49 -21.94
N LEU A 656 -21.40 -0.81 -23.20
CA LEU A 656 -20.86 -1.98 -23.91
C LEU A 656 -20.22 -1.56 -25.23
N GLY A 657 -19.21 -2.33 -25.66
CA GLY A 657 -18.47 -2.12 -26.90
C GLY A 657 -17.08 -1.52 -26.67
N PRO A 658 -16.40 -1.08 -27.74
CA PRO A 658 -16.89 -0.98 -29.11
C PRO A 658 -17.15 -2.33 -29.76
N PHE A 659 -18.13 -2.37 -30.67
CA PHE A 659 -18.47 -3.53 -31.49
C PHE A 659 -18.18 -3.24 -32.97
N PRO A 660 -17.75 -4.26 -33.72
CA PRO A 660 -17.44 -4.12 -35.15
C PRO A 660 -18.71 -4.09 -36.03
N SER A 661 -19.87 -4.49 -35.50
CA SER A 661 -21.14 -4.47 -36.22
C SER A 661 -22.31 -4.10 -35.31
N LEU A 662 -23.35 -3.53 -35.90
CA LEU A 662 -24.61 -3.21 -35.20
C LEU A 662 -25.30 -4.47 -34.68
N ALA A 663 -25.24 -5.57 -35.43
CA ALA A 663 -25.75 -6.88 -35.04
C ALA A 663 -25.14 -7.36 -33.72
N ASP A 664 -23.81 -7.27 -33.58
CA ASP A 664 -23.10 -7.69 -32.37
C ASP A 664 -23.46 -6.79 -31.18
N ALA A 665 -23.60 -5.48 -31.43
CA ALA A 665 -24.01 -4.52 -30.41
C ALA A 665 -25.43 -4.81 -29.89
N LEU A 666 -26.38 -5.07 -30.78
CA LEU A 666 -27.76 -5.42 -30.42
C LEU A 666 -27.84 -6.77 -29.71
N ASP A 667 -27.03 -7.76 -30.11
CA ASP A 667 -26.96 -9.06 -29.44
C ASP A 667 -26.38 -8.95 -28.03
N ALA A 668 -25.37 -8.10 -27.84
CA ALA A 668 -24.84 -7.80 -26.52
C ALA A 668 -25.90 -7.10 -25.63
N ALA A 669 -26.65 -6.14 -26.18
CA ALA A 669 -27.72 -5.46 -25.46
C ALA A 669 -28.86 -6.42 -25.06
N GLU A 670 -29.28 -7.32 -25.96
CA GLU A 670 -30.32 -8.32 -25.68
C GLU A 670 -29.88 -9.41 -24.70
N GLY A 671 -28.57 -9.63 -24.56
CA GLY A 671 -27.99 -10.53 -23.56
C GLY A 671 -28.05 -10.00 -22.13
N LEU A 672 -28.29 -8.69 -21.94
CA LEU A 672 -28.42 -8.10 -20.61
C LEU A 672 -29.72 -8.56 -19.92
N PRO A 673 -29.70 -8.76 -18.59
CA PRO A 673 -30.92 -9.05 -17.83
C PRO A 673 -31.93 -7.90 -17.99
N LEU A 674 -33.22 -8.24 -17.91
CA LEU A 674 -34.29 -7.25 -17.99
C LEU A 674 -34.56 -6.64 -16.62
N GLY A 675 -34.77 -5.33 -16.62
CA GLY A 675 -35.25 -4.58 -15.47
C GLY A 675 -36.74 -4.77 -15.21
N GLY A 676 -37.15 -4.47 -13.98
CA GLY A 676 -38.55 -4.52 -13.55
C GLY A 676 -39.35 -3.36 -14.11
N GLY A 677 -38.82 -2.14 -13.99
CA GLY A 677 -39.59 -0.90 -14.18
C GLY A 677 -40.64 -0.79 -13.08
N GLY A 678 -40.48 0.20 -12.19
CA GLY A 678 -41.34 0.37 -11.02
C GLY A 678 -42.46 1.38 -11.26
N ASP A 679 -42.16 2.40 -12.05
CA ASP A 679 -43.07 3.42 -12.52
C ASP A 679 -43.13 3.44 -14.06
N PHE A 680 -43.60 4.55 -14.65
CA PHE A 680 -43.75 4.68 -16.10
C PHE A 680 -42.55 5.36 -16.73
N GLU A 681 -41.96 6.31 -16.02
CA GLU A 681 -40.69 6.94 -16.31
C GLU A 681 -39.55 5.92 -16.12
N GLU A 682 -38.45 6.07 -16.84
CA GLU A 682 -37.28 5.18 -16.75
C GLU A 682 -36.00 6.03 -16.68
N ALA A 683 -34.88 5.47 -16.22
CA ALA A 683 -33.64 6.22 -15.93
C ALA A 683 -32.84 6.62 -17.20
N LEU A 684 -33.54 7.20 -18.18
CA LEU A 684 -32.96 7.67 -19.43
C LEU A 684 -32.03 8.87 -19.22
N GLU A 685 -32.29 9.71 -18.22
CA GLU A 685 -31.44 10.83 -17.85
C GLU A 685 -30.02 10.38 -17.48
N ASP A 686 -29.88 9.30 -16.70
CA ASP A 686 -28.58 8.70 -16.38
C ASP A 686 -27.90 8.13 -17.65
N ALA A 687 -28.67 7.55 -18.56
CA ALA A 687 -28.15 7.02 -19.81
C ALA A 687 -27.63 8.14 -20.75
N LEU A 688 -28.33 9.27 -20.81
CA LEU A 688 -27.90 10.44 -21.58
C LEU A 688 -26.67 11.11 -20.98
N GLN A 689 -26.62 11.24 -19.64
CA GLN A 689 -25.41 11.67 -18.95
C GLN A 689 -24.23 10.75 -19.30
N ARG A 690 -24.45 9.44 -19.29
CA ARG A 690 -23.41 8.47 -19.67
C ARG A 690 -22.99 8.61 -21.14
N CYS A 691 -23.90 8.96 -22.03
CA CYS A 691 -23.54 9.29 -23.41
C CYS A 691 -22.64 10.53 -23.46
N ARG A 692 -22.94 11.57 -22.69
CA ARG A 692 -22.12 12.79 -22.65
C ARG A 692 -20.70 12.51 -22.18
N GLU A 693 -20.56 11.71 -21.13
CA GLU A 693 -19.26 11.24 -20.66
C GLU A 693 -18.50 10.51 -21.77
N LEU A 694 -19.16 9.55 -22.43
CA LEU A 694 -18.54 8.76 -23.49
C LEU A 694 -18.06 9.64 -24.66
N VAL A 695 -18.89 10.56 -25.16
CA VAL A 695 -18.53 11.40 -26.31
C VAL A 695 -17.49 12.48 -25.96
N THR A 696 -17.35 12.82 -24.68
CA THR A 696 -16.23 13.65 -24.22
C THR A 696 -14.91 12.90 -24.40
N ASP A 697 -14.89 11.59 -24.17
CA ASP A 697 -13.70 10.75 -24.27
C ASP A 697 -13.36 10.34 -25.73
N VAL A 698 -14.38 10.01 -26.54
CA VAL A 698 -14.20 9.44 -27.88
C VAL A 698 -14.58 10.37 -29.03
N GLY A 699 -14.88 11.64 -28.72
CA GLY A 699 -15.36 12.65 -29.66
C GLY A 699 -16.84 12.52 -30.03
N PRO A 700 -17.37 13.48 -30.81
CA PRO A 700 -18.79 13.57 -31.14
C PRO A 700 -19.28 12.34 -31.93
N ARG A 701 -20.48 11.85 -31.61
CA ARG A 701 -21.08 10.66 -32.24
C ARG A 701 -22.54 10.91 -32.66
N THR A 702 -23.07 10.01 -33.48
CA THR A 702 -24.53 9.89 -33.59
C THR A 702 -25.03 9.06 -32.42
N ILE A 703 -26.06 9.53 -31.73
CA ILE A 703 -26.70 8.89 -30.60
C ILE A 703 -28.12 8.52 -31.06
N LEU A 704 -28.46 7.23 -30.97
CA LEU A 704 -29.79 6.72 -31.30
C LEU A 704 -30.44 6.16 -30.04
N VAL A 705 -31.48 6.84 -29.58
CA VAL A 705 -32.26 6.48 -28.38
C VAL A 705 -33.43 5.58 -28.76
N LEU A 706 -33.46 4.41 -28.14
CA LEU A 706 -34.44 3.33 -28.32
C LEU A 706 -35.11 3.05 -26.97
N THR A 707 -36.23 3.71 -26.72
CA THR A 707 -37.00 3.66 -25.46
C THR A 707 -38.50 3.62 -25.72
N ASP A 708 -39.30 3.02 -24.81
CA ASP A 708 -40.77 3.12 -24.84
C ASP A 708 -41.39 4.01 -23.75
N ALA A 709 -40.53 4.59 -22.90
CA ALA A 709 -40.86 5.43 -21.75
C ALA A 709 -40.07 6.75 -21.73
N PRO A 710 -40.61 7.82 -21.09
CA PRO A 710 -39.90 9.08 -20.88
C PRO A 710 -38.85 8.97 -19.74
N ALA A 711 -37.98 9.96 -19.66
CA ALA A 711 -37.06 10.12 -18.52
C ALA A 711 -37.81 10.53 -17.24
N HIS A 712 -37.21 10.28 -16.06
CA HIS A 712 -37.70 10.89 -14.81
C HIS A 712 -37.50 12.41 -14.87
N ASP A 713 -38.40 13.16 -14.23
CA ASP A 713 -38.15 14.59 -14.02
C ASP A 713 -37.00 14.83 -13.02
N THR A 714 -36.38 16.00 -13.04
CA THR A 714 -35.23 16.36 -12.18
C THR A 714 -35.50 16.17 -10.68
N ARG A 715 -36.77 16.15 -10.26
CA ARG A 715 -37.15 15.98 -8.85
C ARG A 715 -37.34 14.51 -8.48
N SER A 716 -37.68 13.69 -9.46
CA SER A 716 -37.97 12.26 -9.33
C SER A 716 -36.72 11.42 -9.60
N CYS A 717 -35.77 11.94 -10.40
CA CYS A 717 -34.43 11.37 -10.53
C CYS A 717 -33.67 11.51 -9.19
N PRO A 718 -33.20 10.40 -8.57
CA PRO A 718 -32.43 10.44 -7.32
C PRO A 718 -31.16 11.30 -7.42
N TYR A 719 -30.58 11.38 -8.61
CA TYR A 719 -29.35 12.13 -8.90
C TYR A 719 -29.61 13.56 -9.39
N ARG A 720 -30.89 13.97 -9.51
CA ARG A 720 -31.31 15.28 -10.02
C ARG A 720 -30.72 15.62 -11.39
N ILE A 721 -30.55 14.60 -12.22
CA ILE A 721 -30.13 14.76 -13.60
C ILE A 721 -31.33 15.23 -14.41
N ASP A 722 -31.12 16.16 -15.33
CA ASP A 722 -32.15 16.66 -16.23
C ASP A 722 -31.87 16.14 -17.65
N ALA A 723 -32.76 15.28 -18.18
CA ALA A 723 -32.60 14.70 -19.51
C ALA A 723 -32.57 15.75 -20.63
N GLN A 724 -33.24 16.89 -20.43
CA GLN A 724 -33.22 17.99 -21.40
C GLN A 724 -31.83 18.62 -21.43
N GLU A 725 -31.29 18.96 -20.26
CA GLU A 725 -29.95 19.55 -20.14
C GLU A 725 -28.86 18.62 -20.69
N GLU A 726 -28.96 17.31 -20.40
CA GLU A 726 -28.01 16.32 -20.92
C GLU A 726 -28.11 16.17 -22.45
N THR A 727 -29.32 16.26 -23.01
CA THR A 727 -29.52 16.25 -24.47
C THR A 727 -28.94 17.51 -25.12
N GLU A 728 -29.19 18.69 -24.54
CA GLU A 728 -28.63 19.96 -25.04
C GLU A 728 -27.09 19.93 -24.99
N ALA A 729 -26.51 19.44 -23.90
CA ALA A 729 -25.07 19.31 -23.76
C ALA A 729 -24.45 18.36 -24.80
N LEU A 730 -25.13 17.26 -25.14
CA LEU A 730 -24.70 16.36 -26.22
C LEU A 730 -24.70 17.07 -27.59
N LEU A 731 -25.73 17.86 -27.88
CA LEU A 731 -25.82 18.63 -29.13
C LEU A 731 -24.76 19.73 -29.19
N ASP A 732 -24.46 20.39 -28.06
CA ASP A 732 -23.40 21.39 -27.95
C ASP A 732 -21.99 20.79 -28.16
N LEU A 733 -21.79 19.53 -27.77
CA LEU A 733 -20.60 18.75 -28.11
C LEU A 733 -20.58 18.32 -29.59
N GLY A 734 -21.54 18.74 -30.42
CA GLY A 734 -21.61 18.44 -31.85
C GLY A 734 -22.16 17.05 -32.16
N CYS A 735 -22.78 16.37 -31.19
CA CYS A 735 -23.43 15.09 -31.45
C CYS A 735 -24.72 15.27 -32.26
N ARG A 736 -25.15 14.20 -32.93
CA ARG A 736 -26.48 14.12 -33.53
C ARG A 736 -27.32 13.19 -32.66
N VAL A 737 -28.44 13.66 -32.12
CA VAL A 737 -29.31 12.88 -31.22
C VAL A 737 -30.60 12.52 -31.96
N LEU A 738 -30.84 11.23 -32.11
CA LEU A 738 -31.97 10.64 -32.82
C LEU A 738 -32.81 9.84 -31.83
N VAL A 739 -34.11 10.08 -31.78
CA VAL A 739 -35.03 9.38 -30.87
C VAL A 739 -36.12 8.70 -31.69
N ALA A 740 -36.27 7.38 -31.51
CA ALA A 740 -37.31 6.59 -32.17
C ALA A 740 -38.68 6.82 -31.52
N ASP A 741 -39.54 7.61 -32.15
CA ASP A 741 -40.81 8.05 -31.57
C ASP A 741 -41.93 7.00 -31.63
N ASP A 742 -41.82 6.04 -32.54
CA ASP A 742 -42.83 5.00 -32.77
C ASP A 742 -42.87 3.95 -31.66
N TRP A 743 -41.91 4.02 -30.73
CA TRP A 743 -41.85 3.16 -29.56
C TRP A 743 -42.39 3.85 -28.31
N LEU A 744 -42.37 5.19 -28.27
CA LEU A 744 -42.85 5.98 -27.14
C LEU A 744 -44.37 5.83 -26.96
N ARG A 745 -44.80 5.46 -25.74
CA ARG A 745 -46.23 5.33 -25.43
C ARG A 745 -46.93 6.67 -25.21
N ARG A 746 -46.18 7.71 -24.85
CA ARG A 746 -46.68 9.06 -24.55
C ARG A 746 -45.70 10.13 -25.05
N PRO A 747 -46.18 11.35 -25.34
CA PRO A 747 -45.31 12.49 -25.58
C PRO A 747 -44.45 12.76 -24.35
N ASP A 748 -43.15 12.92 -24.54
CA ASP A 748 -42.21 13.33 -23.50
C ASP A 748 -41.94 14.85 -23.65
N PRO A 749 -42.18 15.66 -22.60
CA PRO A 749 -41.91 17.09 -22.64
C PRO A 749 -40.44 17.41 -22.92
N THR A 750 -39.50 16.53 -22.53
CA THR A 750 -38.05 16.64 -22.78
C THR A 750 -37.77 16.83 -24.26
N TRP A 751 -38.31 15.94 -25.11
CA TRP A 751 -38.10 16.00 -26.57
C TRP A 751 -38.75 17.20 -27.22
N THR A 752 -39.86 17.69 -26.64
CA THR A 752 -40.56 18.86 -27.17
C THR A 752 -39.72 20.13 -27.00
N ALA A 753 -38.98 20.24 -25.89
CA ALA A 753 -38.13 21.38 -25.61
C ALA A 753 -36.93 21.46 -26.58
N VAL A 754 -36.31 20.31 -26.88
CA VAL A 754 -35.14 20.23 -27.78
C VAL A 754 -35.48 20.00 -29.26
N ALA A 755 -36.76 19.88 -29.61
CA ALA A 755 -37.22 19.57 -30.97
C ALA A 755 -36.73 20.55 -32.06
N LYS A 756 -36.35 21.78 -31.67
CA LYS A 756 -35.87 22.83 -32.58
C LYS A 756 -34.34 22.93 -32.63
N SER A 757 -33.63 22.18 -31.78
CA SER A 757 -32.18 22.24 -31.69
C SER A 757 -31.54 21.56 -32.92
N PRO A 758 -30.59 22.20 -33.61
CA PRO A 758 -29.87 21.58 -34.71
C PRO A 758 -29.21 20.27 -34.27
N GLY A 759 -29.34 19.20 -35.07
CA GLY A 759 -28.77 17.89 -34.75
C GLY A 759 -29.69 16.97 -33.94
N PHE A 760 -30.82 17.48 -33.43
CA PHE A 760 -31.87 16.65 -32.82
C PHE A 760 -32.92 16.21 -33.85
N ALA A 761 -33.40 14.98 -33.76
CA ALA A 761 -34.58 14.53 -34.49
C ALA A 761 -35.39 13.50 -33.69
N LEU A 762 -36.69 13.72 -33.60
CA LEU A 762 -37.69 12.79 -33.08
C LEU A 762 -38.53 12.29 -34.26
N LEU A 763 -38.34 11.03 -34.66
CA LEU A 763 -38.91 10.45 -35.87
C LEU A 763 -39.19 8.96 -35.68
N PRO A 764 -40.09 8.34 -36.47
CA PRO A 764 -40.25 6.89 -36.44
C PRO A 764 -38.94 6.19 -36.76
N LEU A 765 -38.63 5.07 -36.11
CA LEU A 765 -37.40 4.32 -36.37
C LEU A 765 -37.22 4.02 -37.86
N THR A 766 -38.31 3.68 -38.55
CA THR A 766 -38.35 3.46 -40.00
C THR A 766 -37.94 4.69 -40.83
N SER A 767 -38.18 5.90 -40.34
CA SER A 767 -37.78 7.16 -40.98
C SER A 767 -36.34 7.53 -40.67
N ILE A 768 -35.87 7.19 -39.46
CA ILE A 768 -34.47 7.33 -39.06
C ILE A 768 -33.55 6.43 -39.92
N VAL A 769 -33.99 5.19 -40.19
CA VAL A 769 -33.27 4.21 -41.01
C VAL A 769 -33.60 4.30 -42.50
N SER A 770 -34.53 5.14 -42.92
CA SER A 770 -34.77 5.34 -44.35
C SER A 770 -33.59 6.13 -44.90
N PRO A 771 -32.89 5.66 -45.95
CA PRO A 771 -31.80 6.41 -46.54
C PRO A 771 -32.38 7.73 -47.02
N THR A 772 -32.02 8.82 -46.34
CA THR A 772 -32.08 10.14 -46.94
C THR A 772 -31.05 10.08 -48.05
N ARG A 773 -31.47 9.58 -49.23
CA ARG A 773 -30.77 9.82 -50.49
C ARG A 773 -30.68 11.33 -50.63
N THR A 774 -29.59 11.88 -50.14
CA THR A 774 -29.09 13.16 -50.60
C THR A 774 -29.07 13.05 -52.12
N SER A 775 -29.91 13.84 -52.79
CA SER A 775 -29.71 14.05 -54.21
C SER A 775 -28.28 14.58 -54.36
N PRO A 776 -27.46 14.01 -55.27
CA PRO A 776 -26.13 14.53 -55.49
C PRO A 776 -26.24 16.01 -55.88
N ALA A 777 -25.35 16.82 -55.30
CA ALA A 777 -25.21 18.25 -55.57
C ALA A 777 -24.90 18.54 -57.04
#